data_AF-A0A3M2G949-F1
#
_entry.id   AF-A0A3M2G949-F1
#
_cell.length_a   1.000
_cell.length_b   1.000
_cell.length_c   1.000
_cell.angle_alpha   90.00
_cell.angle_beta   90.00
_cell.angle_gamma   90.00
#
_symmetry.space_group_name_H-M   'P 1'
#
loop_
_entity.id
_entity.type
_entity.pdbx_description
1 polymer ?
#
loop_
_entity_poly.entity_id
_entity_poly.type
_entity_poly.pdbx_seq_one_letter_code
_entity_poly.pdbx_strand_id
1 'polypeptide(L)'
;MESRPCPFLLKSDAPCAKFNVTCPIVGLFPLNRSVMRGKIICSSHNINREAFIHRFRDLIASTNHFDPKVRRTKKVLLITAGWQTAEYEESHLKRALNRIGIESRYDAHGYDINIQNLAIYHQFNRFKAHSSKIYQEYHEKQETIKHIKEFYRTKNTGMIETYWEQVDLVRKYFPDMNLRDILGYKIDQPRGDLTGLPLPEVQKLYFCQQVQNTLRNVIQYDEMMVNTIEEIESYFVAHSNVKQDALYQQIRNDLQQRILSSNSIFIFGGHTTVLMNRLRFFDLKETLIEALNRGTNFFTVGSGAEILCDKLILYNNHPDRRTPRETFEFHDNGLGLISHLQILPPNVSQINIEDADLRTHIANRFNSHTCVLLDKDSYLYIEARPETNQYEETTTEQRYIALGETDYLYIFNKSGELERKHAGEELFPGKSRRITTSLVHRDASPRLKALISRVHHVQRIKYGNINEVVQQFIQNETFPLTDGYTTTFFYFDPHHTVKSVYLYSSIGHDDDDLVFYQYKNTGIFYLPMKFQPVSRLEYKLMLDYGNQQYREILDPYHSHWAYGPFGPKSVMVTPDYRRAAMAEYHETHPHGTLEEVIFPSRIMGDQRQFQLYTPPDYQPDTPYPLVIFHDGYDYLQFSALKTILDNLIHYQLIRPVVAVFSKPVHRFEEYGANPKYAQFMVEEVIAHARQRRNISSNPVDICTVGASLGGVVSLYLFDQYPDVFGGVIAQSGSFFMNQEGFGWAKDRAPRIVNFVERFTVTPPQHDPKIVLTCGRFEGLIYINRVMAERLDQLGYNYRYIENNDGHTWVGWSDLMPTALRNIFGTLTTATGDLITPAGIISLNSEVQLPMVQFH
;
A
#
# COMPACT_ATOMS: atom_id res chain seq x y z
N MET A 1 -60.59 22.89 -3.18
CA MET A 1 -59.19 23.15 -2.77
C MET A 1 -58.37 21.98 -3.31
N GLU A 2 -58.15 21.88 -4.62
CA GLU A 2 -57.06 22.51 -5.42
C GLU A 2 -55.67 22.06 -4.93
N SER A 3 -55.02 21.06 -5.56
CA SER A 3 -54.30 21.01 -6.87
C SER A 3 -52.84 21.50 -6.78
N ARG A 4 -51.85 20.59 -6.68
CA ARG A 4 -50.91 20.13 -7.76
C ARG A 4 -49.72 21.08 -8.01
N PRO A 5 -48.62 20.68 -8.73
CA PRO A 5 -47.86 19.41 -8.74
C PRO A 5 -46.32 19.63 -8.90
N CYS A 6 -45.53 18.55 -8.94
CA CYS A 6 -44.16 18.55 -9.49
C CYS A 6 -44.03 17.43 -10.56
N PRO A 7 -43.58 17.71 -11.81
CA PRO A 7 -43.33 16.73 -12.86
C PRO A 7 -41.79 16.56 -13.08
N PHE A 8 -41.18 15.55 -13.70
CA PHE A 8 -41.50 14.64 -14.79
C PHE A 8 -40.64 13.36 -14.64
N LEU A 9 -41.26 12.20 -14.88
CA LEU A 9 -40.62 10.91 -15.22
C LEU A 9 -40.71 10.75 -16.74
N LEU A 10 -39.65 10.26 -17.38
CA LEU A 10 -39.73 9.60 -18.69
C LEU A 10 -39.26 8.15 -18.56
N LYS A 11 -40.15 7.25 -18.97
CA LYS A 11 -40.02 5.79 -19.01
C LYS A 11 -39.18 5.33 -20.21
N SER A 12 -38.54 4.17 -20.08
CA SER A 12 -38.51 3.19 -21.16
C SER A 12 -38.40 1.77 -20.59
N ASP A 13 -39.42 0.96 -20.89
CA ASP A 13 -39.57 -0.46 -20.57
C ASP A 13 -38.68 -1.35 -21.46
N ALA A 14 -38.05 -2.38 -20.87
CA ALA A 14 -37.76 -3.67 -21.53
C ALA A 14 -37.49 -4.76 -20.46
N PRO A 15 -38.13 -5.95 -20.54
CA PRO A 15 -37.98 -7.00 -19.53
C PRO A 15 -36.82 -7.94 -19.87
N CYS A 16 -35.81 -8.02 -18.99
CA CYS A 16 -34.78 -9.06 -19.09
C CYS A 16 -35.23 -10.31 -18.33
N ALA A 17 -35.46 -11.39 -19.09
CA ALA A 17 -35.87 -12.69 -18.60
C ALA A 17 -34.89 -13.25 -17.56
N LYS A 18 -35.43 -13.65 -16.40
CA LYS A 18 -34.73 -14.46 -15.41
C LYS A 18 -34.46 -15.86 -16.00
N PHE A 19 -33.22 -16.14 -16.38
CA PHE A 19 -32.75 -17.51 -16.53
C PHE A 19 -32.24 -18.01 -15.17
N ASN A 20 -33.09 -18.77 -14.48
CA ASN A 20 -32.67 -19.67 -13.41
C ASN A 20 -31.83 -20.79 -14.02
N VAL A 21 -30.53 -20.80 -13.76
CA VAL A 21 -29.73 -22.03 -13.85
C VAL A 21 -29.30 -22.39 -12.43
N THR A 22 -30.08 -23.27 -11.82
CA THR A 22 -29.71 -24.00 -10.61
C THR A 22 -28.51 -24.89 -10.90
N CYS A 23 -27.36 -24.62 -10.28
CA CYS A 23 -26.26 -25.57 -10.21
C CYS A 23 -26.40 -26.39 -8.91
N PRO A 24 -26.57 -27.72 -8.96
CA PRO A 24 -26.74 -28.54 -7.78
C PRO A 24 -25.39 -29.09 -7.31
N ILE A 25 -24.78 -28.45 -6.31
CA ILE A 25 -23.84 -29.14 -5.40
C ILE A 25 -24.18 -28.73 -3.97
N VAL A 26 -25.09 -29.50 -3.37
CA VAL A 26 -25.34 -29.49 -1.93
C VAL A 26 -24.35 -30.47 -1.29
N GLY A 27 -23.61 -30.00 -0.28
CA GLY A 27 -23.00 -30.86 0.74
C GLY A 27 -21.48 -30.85 0.84
N LEU A 28 -20.87 -29.70 1.17
CA LEU A 28 -19.59 -29.68 1.88
C LEU A 28 -19.69 -28.68 3.03
N PHE A 29 -19.55 -29.19 4.26
CA PHE A 29 -19.40 -28.40 5.48
C PHE A 29 -18.29 -27.34 5.30
N PRO A 30 -18.41 -26.14 5.90
CA PRO A 30 -17.29 -25.20 5.96
C PRO A 30 -16.22 -25.81 6.89
N LEU A 31 -15.27 -26.55 6.31
CA LEU A 31 -14.05 -26.93 7.00
C LEU A 31 -13.23 -25.65 7.19
N ASN A 32 -12.84 -25.38 8.44
CA ASN A 32 -11.90 -24.32 8.82
C ASN A 32 -10.75 -24.23 7.81
N ARG A 33 -10.69 -23.13 7.06
CA ARG A 33 -9.48 -22.72 6.33
C ARG A 33 -8.41 -22.36 7.37
N SER A 34 -7.61 -23.32 7.82
CA SER A 34 -6.35 -22.99 8.52
C SER A 34 -5.37 -24.12 8.81
N VAL A 35 -5.66 -25.40 8.50
CA VAL A 35 -4.74 -26.50 8.88
C VAL A 35 -4.26 -27.28 7.65
N MET A 36 -3.01 -27.05 7.25
CA MET A 36 -2.27 -27.92 6.34
C MET A 36 -2.15 -29.32 6.99
N ARG A 37 -2.82 -30.33 6.44
CA ARG A 37 -2.75 -31.72 6.95
C ARG A 37 -1.80 -32.59 6.13
N GLY A 38 -1.61 -32.22 4.87
CA GLY A 38 -0.69 -32.88 3.95
C GLY A 38 0.76 -32.49 4.23
N LYS A 39 1.68 -33.31 3.74
CA LYS A 39 3.12 -33.09 3.84
C LYS A 39 3.70 -32.80 2.46
N ILE A 40 4.75 -32.02 2.36
CA ILE A 40 5.44 -31.71 1.11
C ILE A 40 6.88 -32.24 1.18
N ILE A 41 7.31 -32.95 0.14
CA ILE A 41 8.70 -33.29 -0.11
C ILE A 41 9.17 -32.51 -1.34
N CYS A 42 10.29 -31.82 -1.20
CA CYS A 42 10.97 -31.14 -2.29
C CYS A 42 12.36 -31.76 -2.50
N SER A 43 12.75 -31.91 -3.76
CA SER A 43 14.08 -32.40 -4.14
C SER A 43 14.62 -31.65 -5.35
N SER A 44 15.93 -31.76 -5.59
CA SER A 44 16.62 -31.16 -6.73
C SER A 44 16.23 -31.82 -8.06
N HIS A 45 16.66 -31.23 -9.17
CA HIS A 45 16.24 -31.65 -10.52
C HIS A 45 16.87 -32.98 -10.98
N ASN A 46 18.07 -33.32 -10.49
CA ASN A 46 18.90 -34.42 -10.99
C ASN A 46 18.78 -35.69 -10.13
N ILE A 47 17.55 -36.14 -9.86
CA ILE A 47 17.30 -37.37 -9.10
C ILE A 47 16.76 -38.49 -9.98
N ASN A 48 17.06 -39.73 -9.58
CA ASN A 48 16.37 -40.89 -10.13
C ASN A 48 14.93 -40.95 -9.55
N ARG A 49 13.93 -40.73 -10.41
CA ARG A 49 12.52 -40.65 -10.00
C ARG A 49 11.97 -41.96 -9.41
N GLU A 50 12.43 -43.12 -9.89
CA GLU A 50 12.04 -44.42 -9.31
C GLU A 50 12.65 -44.62 -7.93
N ALA A 51 13.93 -44.24 -7.76
CA ALA A 51 14.60 -44.28 -6.46
C ALA A 51 13.94 -43.31 -5.46
N PHE A 52 13.50 -42.14 -5.92
CA PHE A 52 12.75 -41.17 -5.10
C PHE A 52 11.42 -41.74 -4.60
N ILE A 53 10.64 -42.39 -5.48
CA ILE A 53 9.41 -43.10 -5.10
C ILE A 53 9.72 -44.19 -4.06
N HIS A 54 10.75 -45.00 -4.30
CA HIS A 54 11.13 -46.07 -3.38
C HIS A 54 11.59 -45.55 -2.02
N ARG A 55 12.33 -44.43 -1.99
CA ARG A 55 12.84 -43.79 -0.76
C ARG A 55 11.70 -43.35 0.15
N PHE A 56 10.67 -42.73 -0.41
CA PHE A 56 9.53 -42.23 0.36
C PHE A 56 8.33 -43.19 0.40
N ARG A 57 8.54 -44.48 0.13
CA ARG A 57 7.48 -45.50 0.04
C ARG A 57 6.52 -45.51 1.23
N ASP A 58 7.04 -45.36 2.45
CA ASP A 58 6.23 -45.41 3.67
C ASP A 58 5.35 -44.15 3.79
N LEU A 59 5.87 -42.99 3.36
CA LEU A 59 5.13 -41.74 3.33
C LEU A 59 4.11 -41.68 2.19
N ILE A 60 4.40 -42.32 1.05
CA ILE A 60 3.44 -42.45 -0.07
C ILE A 60 2.31 -43.41 0.34
N ALA A 61 2.64 -44.49 1.05
CA ALA A 61 1.67 -45.46 1.54
C ALA A 61 0.83 -44.94 2.73
N SER A 62 1.31 -43.92 3.45
CA SER A 62 0.62 -43.31 4.59
C SER A 62 -0.03 -41.98 4.19
N THR A 63 -1.33 -41.89 4.40
CA THR A 63 -2.14 -40.73 4.00
C THR A 63 -2.85 -40.13 5.21
N ASN A 64 -2.76 -38.80 5.29
CA ASN A 64 -3.44 -38.00 6.30
C ASN A 64 -4.75 -37.39 5.78
N HIS A 65 -5.24 -37.86 4.63
CA HIS A 65 -6.45 -37.32 4.00
C HIS A 65 -7.64 -37.43 4.97
N PHE A 66 -8.35 -36.32 5.22
CA PHE A 66 -9.41 -36.28 6.23
C PHE A 66 -10.60 -37.17 5.86
N ASP A 67 -10.93 -37.27 4.57
CA ASP A 67 -11.98 -38.16 4.08
C ASP A 67 -11.48 -39.61 4.10
N PRO A 68 -12.06 -40.51 4.94
CA PRO A 68 -11.68 -41.91 5.00
C PRO A 68 -11.92 -42.66 3.68
N LYS A 69 -12.88 -42.23 2.84
CA LYS A 69 -13.14 -42.85 1.55
C LYS A 69 -11.98 -42.62 0.60
N VAL A 70 -11.52 -41.38 0.49
CA VAL A 70 -10.32 -41.03 -0.29
C VAL A 70 -9.11 -41.77 0.27
N ARG A 71 -8.94 -41.79 1.59
CA ARG A 71 -7.82 -42.48 2.26
C ARG A 71 -7.66 -43.94 1.85
N ARG A 72 -8.76 -44.68 1.74
CA ARG A 72 -8.77 -46.11 1.37
C ARG A 72 -8.34 -46.36 -0.08
N THR A 73 -8.46 -45.37 -0.96
CA THR A 73 -8.07 -45.54 -2.37
C THR A 73 -6.55 -45.62 -2.53
N LYS A 74 -5.79 -44.92 -1.67
CA LYS A 74 -4.35 -44.67 -1.87
C LYS A 74 -4.03 -44.09 -3.26
N LYS A 75 -4.98 -43.38 -3.86
CA LYS A 75 -4.85 -42.79 -5.19
C LYS A 75 -3.65 -41.86 -5.28
N VAL A 76 -2.87 -42.03 -6.35
CA VAL A 76 -1.72 -41.18 -6.69
C VAL A 76 -2.03 -40.43 -7.98
N LEU A 77 -1.79 -39.13 -7.96
CA LEU A 77 -1.90 -38.26 -9.12
C LEU A 77 -0.51 -37.78 -9.54
N LEU A 78 -0.21 -37.88 -10.83
CA LEU A 78 1.00 -37.39 -11.45
C LEU A 78 0.69 -36.10 -12.20
N ILE A 79 1.48 -35.06 -11.99
CA ILE A 79 1.46 -33.80 -12.75
C ILE A 79 2.80 -33.71 -13.48
N THR A 80 2.81 -34.13 -14.75
CA THR A 80 4.01 -34.16 -15.61
C THR A 80 3.88 -33.23 -16.81
N ALA A 81 3.01 -32.21 -16.75
CA ALA A 81 2.80 -31.25 -17.85
C ALA A 81 4.07 -30.51 -18.29
N GLY A 82 5.06 -30.40 -17.42
CA GLY A 82 6.39 -29.89 -17.77
C GLY A 82 7.12 -30.75 -18.82
N TRP A 83 6.71 -32.00 -19.04
CA TRP A 83 7.25 -32.89 -20.08
C TRP A 83 6.58 -32.69 -21.44
N GLN A 84 5.60 -31.78 -21.52
CA GLN A 84 4.92 -31.40 -22.76
C GLN A 84 4.34 -32.63 -23.46
N THR A 85 4.75 -32.91 -24.71
CA THR A 85 4.25 -34.06 -25.48
C THR A 85 4.63 -35.42 -24.89
N ALA A 86 5.64 -35.46 -24.02
CA ALA A 86 6.05 -36.65 -23.28
C ALA A 86 5.32 -36.81 -21.93
N GLU A 87 4.26 -36.04 -21.64
CA GLU A 87 3.49 -36.12 -20.38
C GLU A 87 3.05 -37.57 -20.06
N TYR A 88 2.78 -38.39 -21.08
CA TYR A 88 2.41 -39.80 -20.93
C TYR A 88 3.55 -40.80 -20.76
N GLU A 89 4.82 -40.38 -20.79
CA GLU A 89 5.99 -41.27 -20.58
C GLU A 89 6.18 -41.68 -19.09
N GLU A 90 5.08 -41.86 -18.37
CA GLU A 90 5.00 -42.10 -16.94
C GLU A 90 4.96 -43.58 -16.54
N SER A 91 4.97 -44.51 -17.52
CA SER A 91 4.80 -45.95 -17.24
C SER A 91 5.85 -46.49 -16.27
N HIS A 92 7.07 -45.94 -16.30
CA HIS A 92 8.14 -46.27 -15.36
C HIS A 92 7.80 -45.84 -13.92
N LEU A 93 7.18 -44.67 -13.73
CA LEU A 93 6.68 -44.20 -12.44
C LEU A 93 5.54 -45.09 -11.93
N LYS A 94 4.60 -45.49 -12.81
CA LYS A 94 3.53 -46.43 -12.44
C LYS A 94 4.09 -47.76 -11.97
N ARG A 95 5.09 -48.32 -12.66
CA ARG A 95 5.76 -49.55 -12.22
C ARG A 95 6.43 -49.39 -10.86
N ALA A 96 7.11 -48.27 -10.62
CA ALA A 96 7.73 -47.98 -9.32
C ALA A 96 6.70 -47.89 -8.19
N LEU A 97 5.56 -47.22 -8.43
CA LEU A 97 4.45 -47.11 -7.48
C LEU A 97 3.79 -48.48 -7.20
N ASN A 98 3.59 -49.31 -8.23
CA ASN A 98 3.08 -50.68 -8.06
C ASN A 98 4.01 -51.53 -7.19
N ARG A 99 5.34 -51.43 -7.38
CA ARG A 99 6.33 -52.18 -6.58
C ARG A 99 6.30 -51.84 -5.09
N ILE A 100 5.84 -50.64 -4.71
CA ILE A 100 5.70 -50.23 -3.31
C ILE A 100 4.27 -50.43 -2.77
N GLY A 101 3.42 -51.16 -3.49
CA GLY A 101 2.08 -51.51 -3.03
C GLY A 101 0.98 -50.47 -3.32
N ILE A 102 1.22 -49.52 -4.22
CA ILE A 102 0.18 -48.67 -4.80
C ILE A 102 -0.26 -49.30 -6.13
N GLU A 103 -1.29 -50.13 -6.08
CA GLU A 103 -1.73 -50.90 -7.25
C GLU A 103 -2.47 -50.04 -8.28
N SER A 104 -2.14 -50.23 -9.55
CA SER A 104 -2.94 -49.74 -10.67
C SER A 104 -4.33 -50.38 -10.66
N ARG A 105 -5.37 -49.60 -10.97
CA ARG A 105 -6.74 -50.11 -11.10
C ARG A 105 -7.33 -49.57 -12.37
N TYR A 106 -7.88 -50.42 -13.21
CA TYR A 106 -8.36 -50.00 -14.53
C TYR A 106 -9.88 -49.93 -14.55
N ASP A 107 -10.42 -48.90 -15.21
CA ASP A 107 -11.84 -48.86 -15.55
C ASP A 107 -12.17 -49.74 -16.76
N ALA A 108 -13.45 -49.77 -17.15
CA ALA A 108 -13.93 -50.55 -18.29
C ALA A 108 -13.32 -50.15 -19.64
N HIS A 109 -12.67 -48.98 -19.72
CA HIS A 109 -12.02 -48.45 -20.90
C HIS A 109 -10.50 -48.63 -20.87
N GLY A 110 -9.96 -49.31 -19.84
CA GLY A 110 -8.53 -49.58 -19.71
C GLY A 110 -7.72 -48.40 -19.17
N TYR A 111 -8.36 -47.36 -18.62
CA TYR A 111 -7.65 -46.24 -17.99
C TYR A 111 -7.38 -46.53 -16.52
N ASP A 112 -6.14 -46.32 -16.09
CA ASP A 112 -5.78 -46.44 -14.68
C ASP A 112 -6.46 -45.32 -13.88
N ILE A 113 -7.34 -45.69 -12.97
CA ILE A 113 -8.10 -44.78 -12.11
C ILE A 113 -7.44 -44.53 -10.76
N ASN A 114 -6.40 -45.29 -10.40
CA ASN A 114 -5.72 -45.17 -9.12
C ASN A 114 -4.35 -44.49 -9.23
N ILE A 115 -3.60 -44.74 -10.30
CA ILE A 115 -2.37 -44.02 -10.63
C ILE A 115 -2.62 -43.20 -11.89
N GLN A 116 -3.16 -41.99 -11.68
CA GLN A 116 -3.63 -41.12 -12.75
C GLN A 116 -2.61 -40.05 -13.09
N ASN A 117 -2.43 -39.74 -14.37
CA ASN A 117 -1.89 -38.45 -14.77
C ASN A 117 -3.02 -37.41 -14.76
N LEU A 118 -2.71 -36.20 -14.31
CA LEU A 118 -3.59 -35.06 -14.49
C LEU A 118 -3.81 -34.78 -16.00
N ALA A 119 -2.80 -35.06 -16.82
CA ALA A 119 -2.77 -34.93 -18.28
C ALA A 119 -3.15 -33.52 -18.76
N ILE A 120 -2.79 -32.49 -17.98
CA ILE A 120 -3.28 -31.12 -18.15
C ILE A 120 -2.70 -30.47 -19.40
N TYR A 121 -1.50 -30.87 -19.85
CA TYR A 121 -0.97 -30.42 -21.13
C TYR A 121 -1.82 -30.95 -22.29
N HIS A 122 -2.19 -32.24 -22.26
CA HIS A 122 -3.06 -32.82 -23.28
C HIS A 122 -4.51 -32.31 -23.20
N GLN A 123 -5.06 -32.10 -22.00
CA GLN A 123 -6.38 -31.47 -21.87
C GLN A 123 -6.39 -30.04 -22.41
N PHE A 124 -5.32 -29.28 -22.18
CA PHE A 124 -5.16 -27.97 -22.83
C PHE A 124 -5.11 -28.08 -24.34
N ASN A 125 -4.39 -29.05 -24.91
CA ASN A 125 -4.34 -29.25 -26.36
C ASN A 125 -5.69 -29.67 -26.94
N ARG A 126 -6.47 -30.48 -26.20
CA ARG A 126 -7.86 -30.80 -26.56
C ARG A 126 -8.74 -29.56 -26.56
N PHE A 127 -8.64 -28.73 -25.53
CA PHE A 127 -9.32 -27.43 -25.48
C PHE A 127 -8.92 -26.55 -26.68
N LYS A 128 -7.61 -26.41 -26.93
CA LYS A 128 -7.05 -25.65 -28.07
C LYS A 128 -7.62 -26.11 -29.41
N ALA A 129 -7.74 -27.43 -29.62
CA ALA A 129 -8.26 -27.97 -30.87
C ALA A 129 -9.77 -27.73 -31.06
N HIS A 130 -10.53 -27.64 -29.96
CA HIS A 130 -11.98 -27.44 -29.99
C HIS A 130 -12.38 -25.97 -30.01
N SER A 131 -11.82 -25.17 -29.10
CA SER A 131 -12.15 -23.75 -28.88
C SER A 131 -11.05 -22.85 -29.47
N SER A 132 -10.80 -23.00 -30.78
CA SER A 132 -9.68 -22.37 -31.49
C SER A 132 -9.68 -20.84 -31.41
N LYS A 133 -10.86 -20.20 -31.41
CA LYS A 133 -11.01 -18.74 -31.26
C LYS A 133 -10.56 -18.23 -29.89
N ILE A 134 -11.04 -18.86 -28.81
CA ILE A 134 -10.62 -18.52 -27.44
C ILE A 134 -9.13 -18.80 -27.25
N TYR A 135 -8.63 -19.85 -27.90
CA TYR A 135 -7.19 -20.12 -27.91
C TYR A 135 -6.37 -19.05 -28.64
N GLN A 136 -6.86 -18.48 -29.75
CA GLN A 136 -6.18 -17.38 -30.43
C GLN A 136 -6.04 -16.17 -29.48
N GLU A 137 -7.10 -15.79 -28.79
CA GLU A 137 -7.06 -14.71 -27.79
C GLU A 137 -6.10 -15.04 -26.63
N TYR A 138 -6.10 -16.29 -26.15
CA TYR A 138 -5.13 -16.76 -25.16
C TYR A 138 -3.69 -16.69 -25.69
N HIS A 139 -3.46 -17.02 -26.95
CA HIS A 139 -2.14 -16.99 -27.57
C HIS A 139 -1.63 -15.55 -27.71
N GLU A 140 -2.47 -14.64 -28.21
CA GLU A 140 -2.15 -13.21 -28.29
C GLU A 140 -1.81 -12.65 -26.91
N LYS A 141 -2.62 -12.97 -25.89
CA LYS A 141 -2.32 -12.62 -24.50
C LYS A 141 -0.94 -13.12 -24.06
N GLN A 142 -0.59 -14.37 -24.38
CA GLN A 142 0.71 -14.95 -24.02
C GLN A 142 1.89 -14.29 -24.78
N GLU A 143 1.71 -13.91 -26.04
CA GLU A 143 2.73 -13.13 -26.78
C GLU A 143 2.90 -11.72 -26.19
N THR A 144 1.81 -11.06 -25.79
CA THR A 144 1.88 -9.76 -25.08
C THR A 144 2.65 -9.88 -23.77
N ILE A 145 2.33 -10.89 -22.94
CA ILE A 145 3.06 -11.16 -21.69
C ILE A 145 4.54 -11.41 -21.98
N LYS A 146 4.86 -12.16 -23.04
CA LYS A 146 6.25 -12.44 -23.43
C LYS A 146 7.00 -11.15 -23.80
N HIS A 147 6.41 -10.26 -24.59
CA HIS A 147 7.01 -8.97 -24.94
C HIS A 147 7.21 -8.07 -23.71
N ILE A 148 6.26 -8.05 -22.77
CA ILE A 148 6.39 -7.31 -21.50
C ILE A 148 7.56 -7.86 -20.69
N LYS A 149 7.64 -9.19 -20.53
CA LYS A 149 8.76 -9.84 -19.84
C LYS A 149 10.09 -9.55 -20.56
N GLU A 150 10.13 -9.54 -21.89
CA GLU A 150 11.30 -9.14 -22.67
C GLU A 150 11.76 -7.71 -22.40
N PHE A 151 10.83 -6.76 -22.36
CA PHE A 151 11.11 -5.36 -22.07
C PHE A 151 11.59 -5.17 -20.62
N TYR A 152 10.86 -5.76 -19.67
CA TYR A 152 11.22 -5.76 -18.24
C TYR A 152 12.64 -6.33 -18.05
N ARG A 153 12.98 -7.48 -18.64
CA ARG A 153 14.31 -8.09 -18.52
C ARG A 153 15.42 -7.17 -19.00
N THR A 154 15.20 -6.50 -20.13
CA THR A 154 16.18 -5.57 -20.71
C THR A 154 16.44 -4.40 -19.77
N LYS A 155 15.38 -3.75 -19.27
CA LYS A 155 15.50 -2.63 -18.32
C LYS A 155 16.13 -3.07 -16.99
N ASN A 156 15.66 -4.19 -16.45
CA ASN A 156 16.07 -4.65 -15.14
C ASN A 156 17.53 -5.13 -15.13
N THR A 157 18.00 -5.73 -16.23
CA THR A 157 19.43 -6.06 -16.38
C THR A 157 20.28 -4.80 -16.23
N GLY A 158 19.99 -3.72 -16.96
CA GLY A 158 20.79 -2.49 -16.88
C GLY A 158 20.79 -1.86 -15.47
N MET A 159 19.68 -1.97 -14.75
CA MET A 159 19.59 -1.52 -13.35
C MET A 159 20.41 -2.39 -12.40
N ILE A 160 20.40 -3.71 -12.60
CA ILE A 160 21.19 -4.65 -11.80
C ILE A 160 22.69 -4.43 -12.04
N GLU A 161 23.09 -4.18 -13.29
CA GLU A 161 24.47 -3.81 -13.64
C GLU A 161 24.87 -2.51 -12.91
N THR A 162 24.04 -1.47 -13.01
CA THR A 162 24.24 -0.19 -12.30
C THR A 162 24.33 -0.38 -10.79
N TYR A 163 23.46 -1.21 -10.21
CA TYR A 163 23.46 -1.55 -8.79
C TYR A 163 24.79 -2.17 -8.38
N TRP A 164 25.31 -3.13 -9.15
CA TRP A 164 26.58 -3.79 -8.84
C TRP A 164 27.79 -2.86 -9.04
N GLU A 165 27.77 -2.01 -10.07
CA GLU A 165 28.79 -0.97 -10.24
C GLU A 165 28.81 0.01 -9.05
N GLN A 166 27.64 0.40 -8.53
CA GLN A 166 27.54 1.21 -7.32
C GLN A 166 28.12 0.48 -6.10
N VAL A 167 27.82 -0.82 -5.92
CA VAL A 167 28.39 -1.64 -4.83
C VAL A 167 29.92 -1.69 -4.92
N ASP A 168 30.48 -1.93 -6.11
CA ASP A 168 31.92 -1.95 -6.33
C ASP A 168 32.55 -0.56 -6.10
N LEU A 169 31.83 0.51 -6.43
CA LEU A 169 32.24 1.88 -6.12
C LEU A 169 32.27 2.12 -4.61
N VAL A 170 31.25 1.70 -3.86
CA VAL A 170 31.25 1.82 -2.39
C VAL A 170 32.48 1.12 -1.81
N ARG A 171 32.82 -0.08 -2.28
CA ARG A 171 34.02 -0.81 -1.84
C ARG A 171 35.33 -0.11 -2.18
N LYS A 172 35.39 0.54 -3.33
CA LYS A 172 36.58 1.31 -3.72
C LYS A 172 36.87 2.43 -2.72
N TYR A 173 35.84 3.08 -2.19
CA TYR A 173 35.98 4.18 -1.22
C TYR A 173 35.94 3.71 0.25
N PHE A 174 35.26 2.60 0.54
CA PHE A 174 35.08 2.01 1.86
C PHE A 174 35.35 0.49 1.80
N PRO A 175 36.64 0.06 1.74
CA PRO A 175 37.02 -1.33 1.48
C PRO A 175 36.50 -2.35 2.50
N ASP A 176 36.21 -1.91 3.73
CA ASP A 176 35.72 -2.77 4.80
C ASP A 176 34.22 -3.09 4.70
N MET A 177 33.49 -2.47 3.75
CA MET A 177 32.05 -2.68 3.59
C MET A 177 31.74 -3.79 2.60
N ASN A 178 31.02 -4.81 3.09
CA ASN A 178 30.32 -5.78 2.23
C ASN A 178 28.88 -5.32 1.98
N LEU A 179 28.16 -6.03 1.10
CA LEU A 179 26.80 -5.65 0.72
C LEU A 179 25.83 -5.71 1.91
N ARG A 180 26.01 -6.63 2.86
CA ARG A 180 25.20 -6.67 4.09
C ARG A 180 25.33 -5.38 4.87
N ASP A 181 26.54 -4.84 4.99
CA ASP A 181 26.78 -3.58 5.68
C ASP A 181 26.19 -2.39 4.92
N ILE A 182 26.25 -2.41 3.58
CA ILE A 182 25.66 -1.37 2.71
C ILE A 182 24.13 -1.35 2.82
N LEU A 183 23.48 -2.51 2.69
CA LEU A 183 22.01 -2.62 2.76
C LEU A 183 21.46 -2.47 4.18
N GLY A 184 22.27 -2.84 5.20
CA GLY A 184 21.94 -2.68 6.61
C GLY A 184 22.29 -1.30 7.17
N TYR A 185 22.90 -0.42 6.37
CA TYR A 185 23.29 0.91 6.82
C TYR A 185 22.04 1.72 7.17
N LYS A 186 21.96 2.21 8.41
CA LYS A 186 20.77 2.89 8.93
C LYS A 186 20.69 4.32 8.40
N ILE A 187 19.75 4.54 7.48
CA ILE A 187 19.48 5.86 6.88
C ILE A 187 18.43 6.64 7.70
N ASP A 188 17.59 5.93 8.48
CA ASP A 188 16.42 6.51 9.18
C ASP A 188 16.64 6.79 10.67
N GLN A 189 17.87 6.70 11.19
CA GLN A 189 18.11 7.18 12.56
C GLN A 189 18.14 8.71 12.56
N PRO A 190 17.55 9.39 13.57
CA PRO A 190 17.62 10.84 13.72
C PRO A 190 19.05 11.20 14.12
N ARG A 191 19.96 11.20 13.15
CA ARG A 191 21.26 11.84 13.29
C ARG A 191 20.98 13.30 12.97
N GLY A 192 21.34 14.19 13.90
CA GLY A 192 21.19 15.63 13.72
C GLY A 192 21.80 16.11 12.40
N ASP A 193 21.51 17.36 12.07
CA ASP A 193 22.07 18.13 10.96
C ASP A 193 23.36 17.52 10.36
N LEU A 194 23.35 17.26 9.04
CA LEU A 194 24.50 16.67 8.31
C LEU A 194 25.80 17.47 8.55
N THR A 195 25.69 18.72 8.98
CA THR A 195 26.81 19.60 9.40
C THR A 195 27.64 19.05 10.57
N GLY A 196 27.10 18.14 11.38
CA GLY A 196 27.81 17.52 12.51
C GLY A 196 28.55 16.22 12.16
N LEU A 197 28.39 15.70 10.95
CA LEU A 197 29.04 14.46 10.52
C LEU A 197 30.35 14.76 9.78
N PRO A 198 31.42 13.98 10.02
CA PRO A 198 32.61 14.03 9.18
C PRO A 198 32.25 13.76 7.72
N LEU A 199 32.85 14.50 6.78
CA LEU A 199 32.58 14.35 5.33
C LEU A 199 32.64 12.89 4.82
N PRO A 200 33.57 12.02 5.27
CA PRO A 200 33.56 10.62 4.87
C PRO A 200 32.29 9.86 5.30
N GLU A 201 31.69 10.20 6.44
CA GLU A 201 30.45 9.56 6.92
C GLU A 201 29.22 10.07 6.16
N VAL A 202 29.21 11.35 5.76
CA VAL A 202 28.18 11.90 4.85
C VAL A 202 28.26 11.22 3.48
N GLN A 203 29.48 11.07 2.94
CA GLN A 203 29.71 10.37 1.67
C GLN A 203 29.27 8.90 1.75
N LYS A 204 29.60 8.21 2.85
CA LYS A 204 29.20 6.83 3.11
C LYS A 204 27.69 6.67 3.16
N LEU A 205 27.00 7.58 3.86
CA LEU A 205 25.53 7.61 3.94
C LEU A 205 24.92 7.77 2.56
N TYR A 206 25.37 8.75 1.78
CA TYR A 206 24.88 8.99 0.44
C TYR A 206 25.07 7.77 -0.46
N PHE A 207 26.27 7.17 -0.47
CA PHE A 207 26.56 5.98 -1.28
C PHE A 207 25.69 4.78 -0.91
N CYS A 208 25.53 4.49 0.39
CA CYS A 208 24.68 3.39 0.85
C CYS A 208 23.21 3.64 0.49
N GLN A 209 22.73 4.88 0.62
CA GLN A 209 21.38 5.26 0.24
C GLN A 209 21.12 5.05 -1.25
N GLN A 210 22.07 5.41 -2.12
CA GLN A 210 21.91 5.20 -3.56
C GLN A 210 21.84 3.71 -3.92
N VAL A 211 22.70 2.87 -3.34
CA VAL A 211 22.64 1.41 -3.56
C VAL A 211 21.29 0.84 -3.10
N GLN A 212 20.81 1.25 -1.92
CA GLN A 212 19.51 0.82 -1.38
C GLN A 212 18.33 1.31 -2.23
N ASN A 213 18.38 2.55 -2.74
CA ASN A 213 17.38 3.10 -3.66
C ASN A 213 17.33 2.29 -4.96
N THR A 214 18.49 2.01 -5.58
CA THR A 214 18.57 1.24 -6.83
C THR A 214 17.97 -0.15 -6.65
N LEU A 215 18.30 -0.84 -5.55
CA LEU A 215 17.71 -2.15 -5.24
C LEU A 215 16.19 -2.07 -5.01
N ARG A 216 15.72 -1.06 -4.27
CA ARG A 216 14.26 -0.84 -4.09
C ARG A 216 13.55 -0.62 -5.42
N ASN A 217 14.14 0.14 -6.33
CA ASN A 217 13.56 0.36 -7.66
C ASN A 217 13.50 -0.94 -8.47
N VAL A 218 14.53 -1.79 -8.40
CA VAL A 218 14.51 -3.13 -9.03
C VAL A 218 13.34 -3.96 -8.50
N ILE A 219 13.14 -4.01 -7.18
CA ILE A 219 12.03 -4.73 -6.55
C ILE A 219 10.67 -4.15 -6.98
N GLN A 220 10.55 -2.82 -7.03
CA GLN A 220 9.33 -2.15 -7.48
C GLN A 220 9.00 -2.50 -8.95
N TYR A 221 10.01 -2.62 -9.82
CA TYR A 221 9.77 -3.06 -11.20
C TYR A 221 9.41 -4.54 -11.32
N ASP A 222 9.94 -5.40 -10.44
CA ASP A 222 9.51 -6.79 -10.32
C ASP A 222 7.98 -6.84 -10.02
N GLU A 223 7.49 -6.00 -9.11
CA GLU A 223 6.07 -5.88 -8.72
C GLU A 223 5.20 -5.29 -9.84
N MET A 224 5.63 -4.17 -10.45
CA MET A 224 4.90 -3.55 -11.57
C MET A 224 4.67 -4.51 -12.73
N MET A 225 5.67 -5.34 -13.07
CA MET A 225 5.55 -6.35 -14.12
C MET A 225 4.44 -7.35 -13.80
N VAL A 226 4.37 -7.83 -12.55
CA VAL A 226 3.35 -8.80 -12.12
C VAL A 226 1.97 -8.19 -12.13
N ASN A 227 1.79 -6.99 -11.59
CA ASN A 227 0.49 -6.31 -11.58
C ASN A 227 -0.03 -6.13 -13.01
N THR A 228 0.85 -5.73 -13.94
CA THR A 228 0.51 -5.62 -15.37
C THR A 228 0.08 -6.98 -15.96
N ILE A 229 0.79 -8.07 -15.63
CA ILE A 229 0.43 -9.42 -16.08
C ILE A 229 -0.93 -9.85 -15.50
N GLU A 230 -1.22 -9.54 -14.24
CA GLU A 230 -2.49 -9.85 -13.59
C GLU A 230 -3.67 -9.09 -14.20
N GLU A 231 -3.46 -7.82 -14.58
CA GLU A 231 -4.44 -7.04 -15.35
C GLU A 231 -4.71 -7.66 -16.72
N ILE A 232 -3.67 -8.10 -17.44
CA ILE A 232 -3.80 -8.78 -18.74
C ILE A 232 -4.55 -10.11 -18.61
N GLU A 233 -4.25 -10.89 -17.57
CA GLU A 233 -4.99 -12.12 -17.27
C GLU A 233 -6.46 -11.85 -16.96
N SER A 234 -6.74 -10.83 -16.15
CA SER A 234 -8.10 -10.39 -15.82
C SER A 234 -8.87 -9.92 -17.05
N TYR A 235 -8.21 -9.15 -17.92
CA TYR A 235 -8.76 -8.72 -19.21
C TYR A 235 -9.14 -9.92 -20.09
N PHE A 236 -8.24 -10.90 -20.24
CA PHE A 236 -8.53 -12.11 -21.00
C PHE A 236 -9.73 -12.87 -20.45
N VAL A 237 -9.82 -13.04 -19.13
CA VAL A 237 -10.96 -13.74 -18.50
C VAL A 237 -12.27 -13.00 -18.74
N ALA A 238 -12.26 -11.66 -18.65
CA ALA A 238 -13.45 -10.84 -18.84
C ALA A 238 -13.95 -10.82 -20.29
N HIS A 239 -13.06 -10.91 -21.28
CA HIS A 239 -13.41 -10.68 -22.69
C HIS A 239 -13.49 -11.94 -23.56
N SER A 240 -12.80 -13.03 -23.19
CA SER A 240 -12.72 -14.24 -24.02
C SER A 240 -13.88 -15.24 -23.82
N ASN A 241 -14.73 -14.99 -22.82
CA ASN A 241 -15.74 -15.95 -22.34
C ASN A 241 -15.19 -17.35 -22.01
N VAL A 242 -13.88 -17.48 -21.74
CA VAL A 242 -13.23 -18.76 -21.45
C VAL A 242 -13.88 -19.50 -20.28
N LYS A 243 -14.37 -18.76 -19.27
CA LYS A 243 -15.02 -19.35 -18.08
C LYS A 243 -16.43 -19.87 -18.39
N GLN A 244 -17.06 -19.43 -19.47
CA GLN A 244 -18.39 -19.86 -19.93
C GLN A 244 -18.31 -21.00 -20.95
N ASP A 245 -17.14 -21.28 -21.53
CA ASP A 245 -16.93 -22.39 -22.47
C ASP A 245 -17.19 -23.75 -21.78
N ALA A 246 -18.08 -24.54 -22.37
CA ALA A 246 -18.55 -25.80 -21.78
C ALA A 246 -17.42 -26.84 -21.65
N LEU A 247 -16.52 -26.91 -22.64
CA LEU A 247 -15.40 -27.85 -22.61
C LEU A 247 -14.36 -27.40 -21.57
N TYR A 248 -14.09 -26.10 -21.45
CA TYR A 248 -13.24 -25.55 -20.40
C TYR A 248 -13.78 -25.90 -19.01
N GLN A 249 -15.07 -25.67 -18.75
CA GLN A 249 -15.69 -26.00 -17.46
C GLN A 249 -15.64 -27.51 -17.17
N GLN A 250 -15.92 -28.34 -18.17
CA GLN A 250 -15.82 -29.79 -18.04
C GLN A 250 -14.40 -30.21 -17.67
N ILE A 251 -13.40 -29.77 -18.45
CA ILE A 251 -11.99 -30.09 -18.20
C ILE A 251 -11.59 -29.60 -16.80
N ARG A 252 -11.87 -28.34 -16.46
CA ARG A 252 -11.53 -27.76 -15.16
C ARG A 252 -12.13 -28.59 -14.02
N ASN A 253 -13.42 -28.95 -14.10
CA ASN A 253 -14.08 -29.75 -13.07
C ASN A 253 -13.43 -31.14 -12.95
N ASP A 254 -13.14 -31.81 -14.06
CA ASP A 254 -12.47 -33.12 -14.05
C ASP A 254 -11.08 -33.03 -13.40
N LEU A 255 -10.30 -32.01 -13.76
CA LEU A 255 -8.98 -31.75 -13.17
C LEU A 255 -9.08 -31.50 -11.66
N GLN A 256 -10.05 -30.69 -11.23
CA GLN A 256 -10.27 -30.40 -9.81
C GLN A 256 -10.65 -31.65 -9.03
N GLN A 257 -11.55 -32.49 -9.56
CA GLN A 257 -11.93 -33.74 -8.92
C GLN A 257 -10.76 -34.72 -8.83
N ARG A 258 -9.91 -34.80 -9.87
CA ARG A 258 -8.70 -35.64 -9.82
C ARG A 258 -7.74 -35.19 -8.71
N ILE A 259 -7.52 -33.88 -8.59
CA ILE A 259 -6.69 -33.29 -7.53
C ILE A 259 -7.27 -33.59 -6.14
N LEU A 260 -8.54 -33.26 -5.90
CA LEU A 260 -9.18 -33.37 -4.59
C LEU A 260 -9.46 -34.82 -4.13
N SER A 261 -9.41 -35.79 -5.04
CA SER A 261 -9.60 -37.22 -4.74
C SER A 261 -8.30 -37.99 -4.50
N SER A 262 -7.16 -37.31 -4.50
CA SER A 262 -5.83 -37.95 -4.43
C SER A 262 -5.30 -38.00 -3.00
N ASN A 263 -4.52 -39.04 -2.69
CA ASN A 263 -3.78 -39.14 -1.43
C ASN A 263 -2.36 -38.59 -1.56
N SER A 264 -1.80 -38.70 -2.75
CA SER A 264 -0.49 -38.14 -3.07
C SER A 264 -0.50 -37.52 -4.45
N ILE A 265 0.13 -36.36 -4.57
CA ILE A 265 0.33 -35.64 -5.83
C ILE A 265 1.84 -35.55 -6.07
N PHE A 266 2.28 -36.05 -7.22
CA PHE A 266 3.63 -35.86 -7.69
C PHE A 266 3.67 -34.72 -8.70
N ILE A 267 4.58 -33.78 -8.51
CA ILE A 267 4.85 -32.72 -9.49
C ILE A 267 6.30 -32.86 -9.92
N PHE A 268 6.50 -33.54 -11.04
CA PHE A 268 7.83 -33.68 -11.61
C PHE A 268 8.15 -32.44 -12.44
N GLY A 269 9.36 -31.91 -12.27
CA GLY A 269 9.86 -30.78 -13.05
C GLY A 269 9.93 -31.06 -14.56
N GLY A 270 10.36 -30.05 -15.31
CA GLY A 270 10.37 -30.02 -16.77
C GLY A 270 10.35 -28.57 -17.21
N HIS A 271 9.64 -28.25 -18.29
CA HIS A 271 9.48 -26.86 -18.72
C HIS A 271 8.57 -26.07 -17.75
N THR A 272 9.18 -25.29 -16.86
CA THR A 272 8.51 -24.53 -15.78
C THR A 272 7.38 -23.64 -16.26
N THR A 273 7.62 -22.83 -17.28
CA THR A 273 6.61 -21.91 -17.82
C THR A 273 5.39 -22.66 -18.38
N VAL A 274 5.58 -23.80 -19.05
CA VAL A 274 4.47 -24.62 -19.54
C VAL A 274 3.65 -25.15 -18.37
N LEU A 275 4.31 -25.74 -17.37
CA LEU A 275 3.64 -26.26 -16.18
C LEU A 275 2.80 -25.17 -15.49
N MET A 276 3.41 -24.01 -15.20
CA MET A 276 2.72 -22.88 -14.55
C MET A 276 1.55 -22.38 -15.40
N ASN A 277 1.75 -22.18 -16.70
CA ASN A 277 0.71 -21.67 -17.59
C ASN A 277 -0.49 -22.63 -17.71
N ARG A 278 -0.25 -23.95 -17.72
CA ARG A 278 -1.34 -24.93 -17.75
C ARG A 278 -2.14 -24.92 -16.44
N LEU A 279 -1.46 -24.88 -15.29
CA LEU A 279 -2.10 -24.83 -13.98
C LEU A 279 -2.93 -23.54 -13.78
N ARG A 280 -2.40 -22.39 -14.22
CA ARG A 280 -3.09 -21.09 -14.17
C ARG A 280 -4.26 -21.01 -15.13
N PHE A 281 -4.09 -21.50 -16.36
CA PHE A 281 -5.16 -21.46 -17.35
C PHE A 281 -6.46 -22.13 -16.85
N PHE A 282 -6.33 -23.27 -16.18
CA PHE A 282 -7.48 -23.98 -15.57
C PHE A 282 -7.77 -23.56 -14.12
N ASP A 283 -7.07 -22.55 -13.59
CA ASP A 283 -7.34 -21.98 -12.27
C ASP A 283 -7.33 -23.03 -11.15
N LEU A 284 -6.20 -23.75 -11.05
CA LEU A 284 -6.04 -24.91 -10.15
C LEU A 284 -5.25 -24.60 -8.87
N LYS A 285 -4.76 -23.36 -8.68
CA LYS A 285 -4.00 -22.97 -7.48
C LYS A 285 -4.77 -23.27 -6.19
N GLU A 286 -5.99 -22.74 -6.06
CA GLU A 286 -6.85 -22.95 -4.88
C GLU A 286 -7.21 -24.42 -4.68
N THR A 287 -7.27 -25.20 -5.75
CA THR A 287 -7.57 -26.64 -5.68
C THR A 287 -6.38 -27.43 -5.11
N LEU A 288 -5.15 -27.05 -5.48
CA LEU A 288 -3.93 -27.66 -4.94
C LEU A 288 -3.74 -27.29 -3.46
N ILE A 289 -3.99 -26.03 -3.09
CA ILE A 289 -3.99 -25.58 -1.69
C ILE A 289 -5.04 -26.36 -0.89
N GLU A 290 -6.26 -26.48 -1.41
CA GLU A 290 -7.31 -27.25 -0.77
C GLU A 290 -6.91 -28.72 -0.62
N ALA A 291 -6.36 -29.37 -1.65
CA ALA A 291 -5.89 -30.76 -1.56
C ALA A 291 -4.86 -30.96 -0.44
N LEU A 292 -3.91 -30.02 -0.30
CA LEU A 292 -2.94 -30.03 0.78
C LEU A 292 -3.61 -29.90 2.16
N ASN A 293 -4.58 -28.99 2.30
CA ASN A 293 -5.39 -28.84 3.51
C ASN A 293 -6.21 -30.11 3.80
N ARG A 294 -6.64 -30.83 2.76
CA ARG A 294 -7.38 -32.07 2.93
C ARG A 294 -6.53 -33.20 3.51
N GLY A 295 -5.20 -33.11 3.43
CA GLY A 295 -4.28 -34.15 3.86
C GLY A 295 -3.57 -34.89 2.72
N THR A 296 -3.61 -34.33 1.50
CA THR A 296 -2.89 -34.87 0.34
C THR A 296 -1.40 -34.57 0.47
N ASN A 297 -0.55 -35.59 0.33
CA ASN A 297 0.90 -35.39 0.34
C ASN A 297 1.41 -34.94 -1.04
N PHE A 298 2.38 -34.04 -1.08
CA PHE A 298 3.00 -33.54 -2.30
C PHE A 298 4.44 -34.02 -2.40
N PHE A 299 4.81 -34.52 -3.56
CA PHE A 299 6.15 -35.01 -3.87
C PHE A 299 6.67 -34.26 -5.10
N THR A 300 7.65 -33.39 -4.92
CA THR A 300 8.05 -32.42 -5.94
C THR A 300 9.53 -32.47 -6.24
N VAL A 301 9.88 -32.24 -7.51
CA VAL A 301 11.23 -32.41 -8.03
C VAL A 301 11.60 -31.24 -8.95
N GLY A 302 12.73 -30.60 -8.69
CA GLY A 302 13.25 -29.46 -9.46
C GLY A 302 12.22 -28.35 -9.59
N SER A 303 11.87 -28.00 -10.83
CA SER A 303 10.88 -26.97 -11.12
C SER A 303 9.49 -27.24 -10.52
N GLY A 304 9.14 -28.51 -10.25
CA GLY A 304 7.92 -28.84 -9.51
C GLY A 304 7.92 -28.32 -8.08
N ALA A 305 9.10 -28.21 -7.44
CA ALA A 305 9.27 -27.63 -6.11
C ALA A 305 9.35 -26.10 -6.16
N GLU A 306 10.06 -25.54 -7.15
CA GLU A 306 10.19 -24.09 -7.35
C GLU A 306 8.84 -23.40 -7.47
N ILE A 307 7.91 -23.96 -8.27
CA ILE A 307 6.58 -23.37 -8.47
C ILE A 307 5.71 -23.35 -7.22
N LEU A 308 6.06 -24.10 -6.17
CA LEU A 308 5.30 -24.08 -4.92
C LEU A 308 5.63 -22.87 -4.04
N CYS A 309 6.75 -22.20 -4.27
CA CYS A 309 7.14 -21.00 -3.54
C CYS A 309 6.22 -19.80 -3.88
N ASP A 310 6.33 -18.71 -3.14
CA ASP A 310 5.61 -17.46 -3.45
C ASP A 310 6.12 -16.80 -4.73
N LYS A 311 7.42 -16.91 -5.00
CA LYS A 311 8.07 -16.33 -6.19
C LYS A 311 8.74 -17.43 -7.01
N LEU A 312 8.62 -17.30 -8.32
CA LEU A 312 9.33 -18.11 -9.29
C LEU A 312 10.52 -17.32 -9.83
N ILE A 313 11.72 -17.79 -9.51
CA ILE A 313 12.98 -17.18 -9.90
C ILE A 313 13.61 -18.06 -10.96
N LEU A 314 14.14 -17.45 -12.03
CA LEU A 314 14.92 -18.13 -13.04
C LEU A 314 16.38 -17.71 -12.97
N TYR A 315 17.24 -18.65 -13.36
CA TYR A 315 18.65 -18.38 -13.55
C TYR A 315 18.91 -18.06 -15.02
N ASN A 316 19.55 -16.93 -15.29
CA ASN A 316 19.88 -16.52 -16.65
C ASN A 316 21.39 -16.51 -16.87
N ASN A 317 21.85 -17.37 -17.79
CA ASN A 317 23.25 -17.45 -18.21
C ASN A 317 23.33 -16.91 -19.64
N HIS A 318 23.65 -15.62 -19.80
CA HIS A 318 23.85 -15.00 -21.10
C HIS A 318 25.35 -14.93 -21.42
N PRO A 319 25.88 -15.84 -22.27
CA PRO A 319 27.32 -15.89 -22.56
C PRO A 319 27.87 -14.68 -23.34
N ASP A 320 27.01 -13.83 -23.92
CA ASP A 320 27.39 -12.73 -24.84
C ASP A 320 27.38 -11.32 -24.22
N ARG A 321 27.22 -11.16 -22.90
CA ARG A 321 27.11 -9.82 -22.26
C ARG A 321 28.39 -9.37 -21.55
N ARG A 322 28.61 -8.04 -21.52
CA ARG A 322 29.84 -7.35 -21.06
C ARG A 322 30.13 -7.45 -19.54
N THR A 323 29.26 -8.06 -18.74
CA THR A 323 29.49 -8.28 -17.30
C THR A 323 29.67 -9.76 -16.97
N PRO A 324 30.72 -10.16 -16.23
CA PRO A 324 30.96 -11.57 -15.87
C PRO A 324 30.07 -12.11 -14.72
N ARG A 325 29.15 -11.31 -14.16
CA ARG A 325 28.39 -11.70 -12.97
C ARG A 325 27.07 -12.39 -13.34
N GLU A 326 26.85 -13.53 -12.70
CA GLU A 326 25.66 -14.37 -12.80
C GLU A 326 24.42 -13.63 -12.25
N THR A 327 23.29 -13.65 -12.96
CA THR A 327 22.09 -12.87 -12.57
C THR A 327 20.85 -13.74 -12.39
N PHE A 328 20.07 -13.39 -11.36
CA PHE A 328 18.79 -14.00 -11.04
C PHE A 328 17.66 -13.11 -11.54
N GLU A 329 16.69 -13.72 -12.20
CA GLU A 329 15.55 -13.04 -12.77
C GLU A 329 14.28 -13.42 -12.02
N PHE A 330 13.53 -12.43 -11.55
CA PHE A 330 12.15 -12.68 -11.14
C PHE A 330 11.31 -12.96 -12.40
N HIS A 331 10.75 -14.16 -12.47
CA HIS A 331 9.99 -14.61 -13.63
C HIS A 331 8.49 -14.40 -13.47
N ASP A 332 7.94 -14.74 -12.29
CA ASP A 332 6.51 -14.64 -11.98
C ASP A 332 6.22 -14.96 -10.50
N ASN A 333 4.97 -14.78 -10.06
CA ASN A 333 4.48 -15.34 -8.80
C ASN A 333 4.34 -16.87 -8.90
N GLY A 334 4.71 -17.59 -7.85
CA GLY A 334 4.47 -19.03 -7.76
C GLY A 334 3.05 -19.37 -7.26
N LEU A 335 2.85 -20.61 -6.82
CA LEU A 335 1.57 -21.09 -6.30
C LEU A 335 1.37 -20.78 -4.81
N GLY A 336 2.44 -20.46 -4.06
CA GLY A 336 2.36 -20.08 -2.65
C GLY A 336 1.93 -21.22 -1.71
N LEU A 337 2.27 -22.48 -2.03
CA LEU A 337 2.07 -23.62 -1.14
C LEU A 337 3.20 -23.73 -0.09
N ILE A 338 4.35 -23.12 -0.37
CA ILE A 338 5.50 -23.01 0.52
C ILE A 338 5.68 -21.52 0.85
N SER A 339 5.48 -21.19 2.11
CA SER A 339 5.48 -19.81 2.61
C SER A 339 6.77 -19.51 3.38
N HIS A 340 7.33 -18.31 3.26
CA HIS A 340 8.52 -17.88 4.02
C HIS A 340 9.87 -18.52 3.63
N LEU A 341 9.89 -19.47 2.69
CA LEU A 341 11.09 -20.13 2.19
C LEU A 341 11.12 -20.09 0.67
N GLN A 342 12.25 -19.66 0.10
CA GLN A 342 12.46 -19.64 -1.34
C GLN A 342 13.41 -20.75 -1.75
N ILE A 343 12.92 -21.72 -2.52
CA ILE A 343 13.76 -22.73 -3.16
C ILE A 343 14.40 -22.10 -4.40
N LEU A 344 15.72 -22.22 -4.51
CA LEU A 344 16.48 -21.70 -5.64
C LEU A 344 16.58 -22.73 -6.77
N PRO A 345 16.72 -22.28 -8.04
CA PRO A 345 16.90 -23.18 -9.17
C PRO A 345 18.13 -24.10 -9.02
N PRO A 346 18.10 -25.32 -9.57
CA PRO A 346 19.15 -26.32 -9.43
C PRO A 346 20.50 -25.89 -10.02
N ASN A 347 20.50 -25.03 -11.04
CA ASN A 347 21.74 -24.55 -11.69
C ASN A 347 22.57 -23.62 -10.78
N VAL A 348 22.06 -23.30 -9.59
CA VAL A 348 22.72 -22.48 -8.57
C VAL A 348 23.75 -23.27 -7.77
N SER A 349 23.70 -24.60 -7.72
CA SER A 349 24.73 -25.39 -7.02
C SER A 349 26.09 -25.36 -7.72
N GLN A 350 26.15 -24.91 -8.97
CA GLN A 350 27.38 -24.69 -9.74
C GLN A 350 27.92 -23.26 -9.62
N ILE A 351 27.13 -22.36 -9.06
CA ILE A 351 27.47 -20.95 -8.84
C ILE A 351 28.34 -20.86 -7.60
N ASN A 352 29.18 -19.83 -7.56
CA ASN A 352 30.01 -19.43 -6.43
C ASN A 352 29.14 -19.07 -5.20
N ILE A 353 28.46 -20.06 -4.62
CA ILE A 353 27.65 -19.96 -3.40
C ILE A 353 28.48 -19.47 -2.22
N GLU A 354 29.79 -19.38 -2.36
CA GLU A 354 30.72 -18.76 -1.42
C GLU A 354 30.68 -17.22 -1.47
N ASP A 355 30.15 -16.59 -2.53
CA ASP A 355 29.96 -15.14 -2.63
C ASP A 355 28.82 -14.65 -1.70
N ALA A 356 29.23 -14.04 -0.59
CA ALA A 356 28.30 -13.53 0.43
C ALA A 356 27.41 -12.39 -0.06
N ASP A 357 27.87 -11.61 -1.03
CA ASP A 357 27.13 -10.47 -1.54
C ASP A 357 26.09 -10.91 -2.55
N LEU A 358 26.41 -11.90 -3.39
CA LEU A 358 25.41 -12.52 -4.24
C LEU A 358 24.27 -13.12 -3.41
N ARG A 359 24.59 -13.84 -2.33
CA ARG A 359 23.59 -14.37 -1.39
C ARG A 359 22.77 -13.26 -0.74
N THR A 360 23.43 -12.19 -0.28
CA THR A 360 22.78 -11.01 0.29
C THR A 360 21.82 -10.36 -0.72
N HIS A 361 22.24 -10.19 -1.97
CA HIS A 361 21.41 -9.63 -3.03
C HIS A 361 20.16 -10.46 -3.29
N ILE A 362 20.30 -11.77 -3.48
CA ILE A 362 19.19 -12.69 -3.75
C ILE A 362 18.15 -12.62 -2.61
N ALA A 363 18.61 -12.73 -1.36
CA ALA A 363 17.72 -12.75 -0.20
C ALA A 363 17.00 -11.40 0.02
N ASN A 364 17.68 -10.27 -0.22
CA ASN A 364 17.08 -8.95 -0.08
C ASN A 364 16.14 -8.60 -1.24
N ARG A 365 16.50 -8.89 -2.50
CA ARG A 365 15.67 -8.61 -3.67
C ARG A 365 14.37 -9.40 -3.64
N PHE A 366 14.42 -10.71 -3.43
CA PHE A 366 13.22 -11.55 -3.50
C PHE A 366 12.45 -11.61 -2.17
N ASN A 367 12.84 -10.77 -1.19
CA ASN A 367 12.21 -10.63 0.12
C ASN A 367 11.97 -11.96 0.85
N SER A 368 12.88 -12.90 0.67
CA SER A 368 12.78 -14.22 1.28
C SER A 368 13.49 -14.19 2.63
N HIS A 369 12.81 -14.63 3.70
CA HIS A 369 13.44 -14.76 5.01
C HIS A 369 14.57 -15.79 4.98
N THR A 370 14.43 -16.80 4.13
CA THR A 370 15.39 -17.88 3.97
C THR A 370 15.35 -18.41 2.55
N CYS A 371 16.51 -18.49 1.92
CA CYS A 371 16.71 -19.14 0.62
C CYS A 371 17.33 -20.51 0.86
N VAL A 372 16.85 -21.53 0.14
CA VAL A 372 17.32 -22.91 0.23
C VAL A 372 17.79 -23.38 -1.12
N LEU A 373 19.01 -23.92 -1.14
CA LEU A 373 19.53 -24.67 -2.27
C LEU A 373 19.42 -26.16 -1.98
N LEU A 374 18.76 -26.87 -2.88
CA LEU A 374 18.68 -28.33 -2.87
C LEU A 374 19.77 -28.88 -3.77
N ASP A 375 20.78 -29.53 -3.20
CA ASP A 375 21.80 -30.25 -3.97
C ASP A 375 21.32 -31.65 -4.38
N LYS A 376 22.15 -32.41 -5.08
CA LYS A 376 21.92 -33.81 -5.38
C LYS A 376 21.70 -34.59 -4.07
N ASP A 377 20.73 -35.51 -4.07
CA ASP A 377 20.37 -36.35 -2.92
C ASP A 377 19.98 -35.58 -1.63
N SER A 378 19.71 -34.27 -1.76
CA SER A 378 19.14 -33.43 -0.72
C SER A 378 17.62 -33.32 -0.83
N TYR A 379 16.95 -33.31 0.31
CA TYR A 379 15.49 -33.29 0.41
C TYR A 379 15.05 -32.33 1.50
N LEU A 380 14.06 -31.50 1.17
CA LEU A 380 13.36 -30.66 2.11
C LEU A 380 11.99 -31.28 2.41
N TYR A 381 11.73 -31.54 3.68
CA TYR A 381 10.47 -32.03 4.19
C TYR A 381 9.71 -30.90 4.87
N ILE A 382 8.43 -30.76 4.53
CA ILE A 382 7.56 -29.70 5.05
C ILE A 382 6.32 -30.34 5.63
N GLU A 383 6.02 -30.03 6.89
CA GLU A 383 4.80 -30.44 7.56
C GLU A 383 4.20 -29.29 8.35
N ALA A 384 2.91 -29.38 8.67
CA ALA A 384 2.35 -28.48 9.66
C ALA A 384 2.82 -28.89 11.05
N ARG A 385 3.43 -27.95 11.77
CA ARG A 385 3.65 -28.07 13.21
C ARG A 385 2.50 -27.35 13.92
N PRO A 386 1.71 -28.06 14.74
CA PRO A 386 0.82 -27.40 15.66
C PRO A 386 1.70 -26.69 16.68
N GLU A 387 1.83 -25.37 16.55
CA GLU A 387 2.35 -24.54 17.60
C GLU A 387 1.20 -24.24 18.54
N THR A 388 1.20 -24.89 19.69
CA THR A 388 0.55 -24.33 20.87
C THR A 388 1.42 -23.17 21.31
N ASN A 389 1.06 -21.98 20.85
CA ASN A 389 1.60 -20.75 21.41
C ASN A 389 1.22 -20.68 22.91
N GLN A 390 1.80 -19.74 23.65
CA GLN A 390 1.62 -19.60 25.12
C GLN A 390 0.14 -19.45 25.54
N TYR A 391 -0.73 -19.24 24.55
CA TYR A 391 -2.17 -19.16 24.64
C TYR A 391 -2.89 -20.45 24.20
N GLU A 392 -2.29 -21.64 24.14
CA GLU A 392 -2.95 -22.92 23.72
C GLU A 392 -3.80 -22.83 22.43
N GLU A 393 -3.69 -21.75 21.66
CA GLU A 393 -4.24 -21.69 20.32
C GLU A 393 -3.33 -22.53 19.45
N THR A 394 -3.90 -23.51 18.75
CA THR A 394 -3.12 -24.31 17.83
C THR A 394 -3.05 -23.55 16.50
N THR A 395 -2.00 -22.75 16.32
CA THR A 395 -1.65 -22.24 14.99
C THR A 395 -0.79 -23.28 14.29
N THR A 396 -1.05 -23.57 13.02
CA THR A 396 -0.18 -24.43 12.24
C THR A 396 0.79 -23.59 11.42
N GLU A 397 2.05 -23.59 11.82
CA GLU A 397 3.15 -23.07 11.00
C GLU A 397 3.75 -24.20 10.15
N GLN A 398 4.34 -23.85 9.01
CA GLN A 398 5.13 -24.79 8.23
C GLN A 398 6.47 -25.04 8.93
N ARG A 399 6.72 -26.30 9.27
CA ARG A 399 7.99 -26.78 9.80
C ARG A 399 8.80 -27.38 8.66
N TYR A 400 10.05 -26.98 8.59
CA TYR A 400 10.99 -27.32 7.52
C TYR A 400 12.10 -28.20 8.09
N ILE A 401 12.32 -29.36 7.50
CA ILE A 401 13.28 -30.36 7.99
C ILE A 401 14.13 -30.86 6.82
N ALA A 402 15.45 -30.90 7.00
CA ALA A 402 16.36 -31.54 6.06
C ALA A 402 16.32 -33.08 6.20
N LEU A 403 16.35 -33.85 5.10
CA LEU A 403 16.32 -35.33 5.14
C LEU A 403 17.49 -36.03 4.37
N GLY A 404 18.55 -35.31 4.01
CA GLY A 404 19.69 -35.86 3.22
C GLY A 404 20.67 -36.73 4.03
N GLU A 405 21.07 -37.90 3.51
CA GLU A 405 21.98 -38.84 4.20
C GLU A 405 23.48 -38.52 4.01
N THR A 406 23.86 -37.85 2.91
CA THR A 406 25.26 -37.56 2.55
C THR A 406 25.55 -36.08 2.30
N ASP A 407 24.52 -35.25 2.11
CA ASP A 407 24.66 -33.82 1.80
C ASP A 407 23.71 -32.94 2.61
N TYR A 408 24.12 -31.69 2.76
CA TYR A 408 23.49 -30.67 3.59
C TYR A 408 22.52 -29.83 2.75
N LEU A 409 21.47 -29.29 3.36
CA LEU A 409 20.77 -28.15 2.79
C LEU A 409 21.61 -26.89 3.01
N TYR A 410 21.96 -26.20 1.94
CA TYR A 410 22.56 -24.88 2.01
C TYR A 410 21.46 -23.83 2.19
N ILE A 411 21.65 -23.00 3.20
CA ILE A 411 20.65 -22.03 3.63
C ILE A 411 21.31 -20.70 3.83
N PHE A 412 20.69 -19.64 3.34
CA PHE A 412 21.14 -18.30 3.66
C PHE A 412 19.96 -17.35 3.83
N ASN A 413 20.24 -16.24 4.52
CA ASN A 413 19.27 -15.21 4.83
C ASN A 413 19.73 -13.84 4.27
N LYS A 414 19.02 -12.77 4.62
CA LYS A 414 19.33 -11.40 4.17
C LYS A 414 20.72 -10.87 4.56
N SER A 415 21.41 -11.50 5.52
CA SER A 415 22.81 -11.22 5.87
C SER A 415 23.82 -11.85 4.91
N GLY A 416 23.36 -12.74 4.02
CA GLY A 416 24.24 -13.54 3.18
C GLY A 416 25.02 -14.60 3.95
N GLU A 417 24.77 -14.84 5.23
CA GLU A 417 25.43 -15.93 5.96
C GLU A 417 24.95 -17.28 5.45
N LEU A 418 25.90 -18.18 5.15
CA LEU A 418 25.64 -19.51 4.65
C LEU A 418 25.70 -20.51 5.81
N GLU A 419 24.59 -21.21 6.03
CA GLU A 419 24.48 -22.33 6.97
C GLU A 419 24.24 -23.62 6.21
N ARG A 420 24.72 -24.73 6.77
CA ARG A 420 24.49 -26.08 6.26
C ARG A 420 23.62 -26.84 7.26
N LYS A 421 22.51 -27.43 6.81
CA LYS A 421 21.63 -28.26 7.65
C LYS A 421 21.72 -29.74 7.27
N HIS A 422 21.96 -30.58 8.26
CA HIS A 422 22.03 -32.03 8.13
C HIS A 422 20.65 -32.70 8.24
N ALA A 423 20.55 -33.97 7.85
CA ALA A 423 19.36 -34.78 8.06
C ALA A 423 18.84 -34.70 9.51
N GLY A 424 17.53 -34.48 9.64
CA GLY A 424 16.82 -34.36 10.90
C GLY A 424 16.85 -32.95 11.50
N GLU A 425 17.71 -32.06 11.01
CA GLU A 425 17.78 -30.69 11.50
C GLU A 425 16.63 -29.84 10.95
N GLU A 426 16.02 -29.06 11.85
CA GLU A 426 15.07 -28.02 11.46
C GLU A 426 15.84 -26.83 10.86
N LEU A 427 15.31 -26.29 9.77
CA LEU A 427 15.88 -25.09 9.15
C LEU A 427 15.77 -23.89 10.09
N PHE A 428 14.70 -23.84 10.88
CA PHE A 428 14.49 -22.87 11.95
C PHE A 428 14.63 -23.57 13.31
N PRO A 429 15.81 -23.56 13.95
CA PRO A 429 15.95 -24.11 15.29
C PRO A 429 15.02 -23.33 16.21
N GLY A 430 14.18 -24.04 16.99
CA GLY A 430 13.15 -23.43 17.85
C GLY A 430 13.62 -22.12 18.51
N LYS A 431 12.89 -21.04 18.22
CA LYS A 431 13.24 -19.62 18.35
C LYS A 431 14.09 -19.02 17.21
N SER A 432 13.82 -19.41 15.96
CA SER A 432 13.95 -18.43 14.87
C SER A 432 12.85 -17.39 15.04
N ARG A 433 13.20 -16.11 14.88
CA ARG A 433 12.26 -14.99 14.92
C ARG A 433 11.03 -15.34 14.12
N ARG A 434 9.88 -15.34 14.80
CA ARG A 434 8.55 -15.29 14.19
C ARG A 434 8.57 -14.32 13.00
N ILE A 435 8.58 -14.87 11.80
CA ILE A 435 7.80 -14.32 10.70
C ILE A 435 6.67 -15.30 10.42
N THR A 436 5.98 -15.71 11.48
CA THR A 436 4.53 -15.84 11.39
C THR A 436 3.99 -14.51 10.88
N THR A 437 2.81 -14.52 10.29
CA THR A 437 1.80 -13.45 10.18
C THR A 437 1.55 -12.74 11.52
N SER A 438 2.62 -12.15 12.05
CA SER A 438 2.83 -11.53 13.35
C SER A 438 3.20 -10.07 13.20
N LEU A 439 3.33 -9.56 11.97
CA LEU A 439 3.46 -8.12 11.72
C LEU A 439 2.31 -7.34 12.39
N VAL A 440 1.13 -7.95 12.51
CA VAL A 440 -0.01 -7.32 13.18
C VAL A 440 0.03 -7.42 14.71
N HIS A 441 0.51 -8.54 15.26
CA HIS A 441 0.60 -8.69 16.72
C HIS A 441 1.84 -8.01 17.32
N ARG A 442 2.90 -7.78 16.53
CA ARG A 442 4.10 -7.10 17.01
C ARG A 442 3.86 -5.61 17.18
N ASP A 443 3.15 -5.00 16.25
CA ASP A 443 2.87 -3.56 16.22
C ASP A 443 1.52 -3.17 16.86
N ALA A 444 0.67 -4.12 17.27
CA ALA A 444 -0.52 -3.81 18.07
C ALA A 444 -0.18 -3.23 19.46
N SER A 445 -1.08 -2.41 19.98
CA SER A 445 -1.04 -1.87 21.34
C SER A 445 -0.83 -2.98 22.41
N PRO A 446 0.06 -2.80 23.41
CA PRO A 446 0.14 -3.71 24.56
C PRO A 446 -1.21 -3.86 25.29
N ARG A 447 -2.04 -2.81 25.30
CA ARG A 447 -3.38 -2.81 25.89
C ARG A 447 -4.33 -3.71 25.09
N LEU A 448 -4.30 -3.64 23.76
CA LEU A 448 -5.04 -4.58 22.92
C LEU A 448 -4.56 -6.03 23.10
N LYS A 449 -3.24 -6.26 23.25
CA LYS A 449 -2.71 -7.60 23.55
C LYS A 449 -3.21 -8.14 24.89
N ALA A 450 -3.34 -7.27 25.90
CA ALA A 450 -3.94 -7.63 27.18
C ALA A 450 -5.42 -7.98 27.05
N LEU A 451 -6.20 -7.22 26.26
CA LEU A 451 -7.59 -7.58 25.93
C LEU A 451 -7.65 -8.95 25.26
N ILE A 452 -6.86 -9.16 24.20
CA ILE A 452 -6.84 -10.41 23.44
C ILE A 452 -6.50 -11.58 24.38
N SER A 453 -5.56 -11.39 25.31
CA SER A 453 -5.23 -12.40 26.32
C SER A 453 -6.40 -12.69 27.28
N ARG A 454 -7.16 -11.67 27.71
CA ARG A 454 -8.36 -11.83 28.55
C ARG A 454 -9.49 -12.53 27.80
N VAL A 455 -9.75 -12.14 26.55
CA VAL A 455 -10.74 -12.78 25.66
C VAL A 455 -10.38 -14.24 25.42
N HIS A 456 -9.10 -14.51 25.18
CA HIS A 456 -8.58 -15.86 25.05
C HIS A 456 -8.82 -16.70 26.32
N HIS A 457 -8.55 -16.12 27.50
CA HIS A 457 -8.81 -16.78 28.78
C HIS A 457 -10.30 -17.11 28.96
N VAL A 458 -11.19 -16.16 28.66
CA VAL A 458 -12.66 -16.37 28.71
C VAL A 458 -13.11 -17.49 27.77
N GLN A 459 -12.57 -17.54 26.54
CA GLN A 459 -12.85 -18.62 25.58
C GLN A 459 -12.47 -20.00 26.11
N ARG A 460 -11.38 -20.11 26.88
CA ARG A 460 -10.91 -21.38 27.46
C ARG A 460 -11.78 -21.88 28.61
N ILE A 461 -12.14 -20.99 29.54
CA ILE A 461 -12.87 -21.38 30.75
C ILE A 461 -14.35 -21.65 30.49
N LYS A 462 -14.88 -21.35 29.29
CA LYS A 462 -16.28 -21.57 28.85
C LYS A 462 -17.39 -20.93 29.68
N TYR A 463 -17.06 -20.20 30.75
CA TYR A 463 -17.99 -19.60 31.70
C TYR A 463 -17.98 -18.06 31.72
N GLY A 464 -17.43 -17.40 30.68
CA GLY A 464 -17.39 -15.94 30.59
C GLY A 464 -17.98 -15.38 29.29
N ASN A 465 -18.47 -14.16 29.36
CA ASN A 465 -19.06 -13.45 28.23
C ASN A 465 -17.99 -12.58 27.54
N ILE A 466 -17.59 -12.93 26.33
CA ILE A 466 -16.60 -12.16 25.53
C ILE A 466 -17.09 -10.73 25.34
N ASN A 467 -18.40 -10.54 25.08
CA ASN A 467 -18.97 -9.22 24.87
C ASN A 467 -18.78 -8.36 26.11
N GLU A 468 -19.02 -8.89 27.32
CA GLU A 468 -18.80 -8.13 28.57
C GLU A 468 -17.33 -7.75 28.76
N VAL A 469 -16.39 -8.65 28.48
CA VAL A 469 -14.95 -8.34 28.61
C VAL A 469 -14.51 -7.26 27.63
N VAL A 470 -14.95 -7.33 26.38
CA VAL A 470 -14.62 -6.32 25.38
C VAL A 470 -15.31 -5.00 25.69
N GLN A 471 -16.57 -5.01 26.14
CA GLN A 471 -17.28 -3.80 26.57
C GLN A 471 -16.60 -3.13 27.78
N GLN A 472 -16.15 -3.91 28.77
CA GLN A 472 -15.35 -3.38 29.87
C GLN A 472 -14.04 -2.76 29.39
N PHE A 473 -13.37 -3.36 28.39
CA PHE A 473 -12.17 -2.77 27.81
C PHE A 473 -12.48 -1.45 27.10
N ILE A 474 -13.54 -1.42 26.29
CA ILE A 474 -13.99 -0.21 25.60
C ILE A 474 -14.28 0.93 26.60
N GLN A 475 -14.91 0.61 27.74
CA GLN A 475 -15.23 1.60 28.78
C GLN A 475 -14.01 2.14 29.54
N ASN A 476 -12.91 1.40 29.59
CA ASN A 476 -11.72 1.75 30.37
C ASN A 476 -10.59 2.35 29.53
N GLU A 477 -10.77 2.41 28.21
CA GLU A 477 -9.72 2.83 27.28
C GLU A 477 -10.14 4.05 26.48
N THR A 478 -9.14 4.73 25.93
CA THR A 478 -9.33 5.81 24.96
C THR A 478 -8.87 5.33 23.59
N PHE A 479 -9.74 5.48 22.60
CA PHE A 479 -9.48 5.06 21.22
C PHE A 479 -9.11 6.28 20.37
N PRO A 480 -8.36 6.09 19.26
CA PRO A 480 -7.63 4.87 18.95
C PRO A 480 -6.51 4.63 19.98
N LEU A 481 -6.07 3.38 20.14
CA LEU A 481 -5.11 3.02 21.18
C LEU A 481 -3.70 3.48 20.79
N THR A 482 -3.21 4.55 21.41
CA THR A 482 -1.87 5.10 21.14
C THR A 482 -0.84 4.63 22.17
N ASP A 483 0.26 4.01 21.72
CA ASP A 483 1.41 3.62 22.55
C ASP A 483 2.71 4.17 21.92
N GLY A 484 3.16 5.32 22.44
CA GLY A 484 4.20 6.11 21.79
C GLY A 484 3.73 6.60 20.42
N TYR A 485 4.45 6.23 19.36
CA TYR A 485 4.12 6.59 17.97
C TYR A 485 3.40 5.49 17.21
N THR A 486 2.96 4.44 17.90
CA THR A 486 2.17 3.37 17.29
C THR A 486 0.72 3.53 17.73
N THR A 487 -0.18 3.62 16.77
CA THR A 487 -1.62 3.77 17.01
C THR A 487 -2.35 2.55 16.48
N THR A 488 -3.16 1.92 17.32
CA THR A 488 -4.01 0.80 16.93
C THR A 488 -5.47 1.25 16.85
N PHE A 489 -6.02 1.33 15.65
CA PHE A 489 -7.44 1.51 15.43
C PHE A 489 -8.19 0.24 15.80
N PHE A 490 -9.42 0.37 16.29
CA PHE A 490 -10.18 -0.73 16.86
C PHE A 490 -11.67 -0.61 16.54
N TYR A 491 -12.31 -1.73 16.26
CA TYR A 491 -13.76 -1.83 16.12
C TYR A 491 -14.26 -3.16 16.70
N PHE A 492 -15.43 -3.14 17.34
CA PHE A 492 -16.02 -4.35 17.90
C PHE A 492 -17.46 -4.53 17.42
N ASP A 493 -17.72 -5.67 16.77
CA ASP A 493 -19.05 -6.12 16.35
C ASP A 493 -19.53 -7.32 17.19
N PRO A 494 -20.33 -7.09 18.24
CA PRO A 494 -20.82 -8.16 19.11
C PRO A 494 -21.83 -9.10 18.43
N HIS A 495 -22.33 -8.76 17.23
CA HIS A 495 -23.35 -9.51 16.51
C HIS A 495 -22.82 -10.28 15.30
N HIS A 496 -21.53 -10.13 14.95
CA HIS A 496 -20.89 -10.80 13.82
C HIS A 496 -21.61 -10.56 12.48
N THR A 497 -22.12 -9.36 12.30
CA THR A 497 -22.80 -8.87 11.09
C THR A 497 -21.85 -8.22 10.10
N VAL A 498 -20.71 -7.70 10.56
CA VAL A 498 -19.70 -7.01 9.78
C VAL A 498 -18.67 -8.02 9.28
N LYS A 499 -18.41 -8.00 7.97
CA LYS A 499 -17.47 -8.88 7.29
C LYS A 499 -16.04 -8.35 7.32
N SER A 500 -15.87 -7.06 7.05
CA SER A 500 -14.59 -6.36 7.10
C SER A 500 -14.78 -4.90 7.52
N VAL A 501 -13.72 -4.31 8.04
CA VAL A 501 -13.66 -2.90 8.46
C VAL A 501 -12.46 -2.26 7.76
N TYR A 502 -12.63 -1.05 7.25
CA TYR A 502 -11.60 -0.30 6.54
C TYR A 502 -11.38 1.04 7.25
N LEU A 503 -10.14 1.52 7.29
CA LEU A 503 -9.82 2.86 7.75
C LEU A 503 -10.02 3.85 6.58
N TYR A 504 -11.05 4.69 6.66
CA TYR A 504 -11.29 5.73 5.67
C TYR A 504 -10.60 7.03 6.11
N SER A 505 -9.51 7.42 5.45
CA SER A 505 -8.71 8.61 5.81
C SER A 505 -8.00 9.23 4.60
N SER A 506 -7.27 10.32 4.81
CA SER A 506 -6.49 10.96 3.74
C SER A 506 -5.32 10.11 3.23
N ILE A 507 -4.80 9.18 4.05
CA ILE A 507 -3.66 8.30 3.71
C ILE A 507 -3.99 7.35 2.54
N GLY A 508 -5.28 7.20 2.19
CA GLY A 508 -5.72 6.50 1.00
C GLY A 508 -7.13 5.91 1.17
N HIS A 509 -7.81 5.72 0.03
CA HIS A 509 -9.04 4.92 -0.09
C HIS A 509 -8.88 3.82 -1.17
N ASP A 510 -7.87 3.90 -2.04
CA ASP A 510 -7.80 3.08 -3.26
C ASP A 510 -6.83 1.88 -3.18
N ASP A 511 -6.20 1.64 -2.03
CA ASP A 511 -5.34 0.47 -1.80
C ASP A 511 -6.00 -0.49 -0.78
N ASP A 512 -6.01 -1.78 -1.11
CA ASP A 512 -6.43 -2.92 -0.25
C ASP A 512 -5.63 -3.06 1.08
N ASP A 513 -4.86 -2.04 1.47
CA ASP A 513 -3.87 -2.05 2.56
C ASP A 513 -4.38 -1.47 3.90
N LEU A 514 -5.52 -0.76 3.92
CA LEU A 514 -6.11 -0.18 5.14
C LEU A 514 -7.25 -1.01 5.74
N VAL A 515 -7.21 -2.33 5.52
CA VAL A 515 -8.19 -3.29 6.04
C VAL A 515 -7.82 -3.71 7.47
N PHE A 516 -8.80 -3.69 8.36
CA PHE A 516 -8.63 -4.15 9.73
C PHE A 516 -8.48 -5.67 9.77
N TYR A 517 -7.60 -6.13 10.64
CA TYR A 517 -7.46 -7.53 10.98
C TYR A 517 -8.58 -7.96 11.91
N GLN A 518 -9.21 -9.09 11.61
CA GLN A 518 -10.21 -9.69 12.48
C GLN A 518 -9.55 -10.69 13.43
N TYR A 519 -9.72 -10.52 14.74
CA TYR A 519 -9.22 -11.48 15.73
C TYR A 519 -10.20 -12.66 15.82
N LYS A 520 -9.87 -13.73 15.08
CA LYS A 520 -10.69 -14.96 14.99
C LYS A 520 -12.16 -14.61 14.68
N ASN A 521 -13.10 -15.39 15.22
CA ASN A 521 -14.53 -15.08 15.17
C ASN A 521 -15.01 -14.45 16.49
N THR A 522 -14.29 -13.46 17.01
CA THR A 522 -14.68 -12.76 18.26
C THR A 522 -15.45 -11.48 18.02
N GLY A 523 -15.52 -10.99 16.77
CA GLY A 523 -16.10 -9.68 16.45
C GLY A 523 -15.13 -8.51 16.66
N ILE A 524 -13.91 -8.77 17.13
CA ILE A 524 -12.86 -7.75 17.31
C ILE A 524 -12.12 -7.53 15.98
N PHE A 525 -12.07 -6.27 15.55
CA PHE A 525 -11.31 -5.80 14.41
C PHE A 525 -10.27 -4.77 14.87
N TYR A 526 -9.06 -4.80 14.31
CA TYR A 526 -8.01 -3.85 14.67
C TYR A 526 -7.01 -3.59 13.55
N LEU A 527 -6.40 -2.40 13.54
CA LEU A 527 -5.38 -2.02 12.56
C LEU A 527 -4.26 -1.22 13.26
N PRO A 528 -3.07 -1.81 13.49
CA PRO A 528 -1.92 -1.07 14.00
C PRO A 528 -1.21 -0.29 12.90
N MET A 529 -0.89 0.97 13.17
CA MET A 529 -0.15 1.86 12.27
C MET A 529 0.90 2.64 13.06
N LYS A 530 2.06 2.88 12.44
CA LYS A 530 3.10 3.75 13.01
C LYS A 530 3.03 5.13 12.36
N PHE A 531 3.09 6.14 13.20
CA PHE A 531 3.09 7.54 12.78
C PHE A 531 4.44 8.18 13.10
N GLN A 532 4.78 9.23 12.37
CA GLN A 532 5.94 10.04 12.73
C GLN A 532 5.60 10.89 13.97
N PRO A 533 6.61 11.39 14.71
CA PRO A 533 6.40 12.45 15.68
C PRO A 533 5.51 13.56 15.10
N VAL A 534 4.59 14.03 15.93
CA VAL A 534 3.67 15.14 15.67
C VAL A 534 2.80 14.90 14.44
N SER A 535 2.16 13.74 14.42
CA SER A 535 1.21 13.40 13.38
C SER A 535 -0.22 13.57 13.87
N ARG A 536 -1.08 13.96 12.94
CA ARG A 536 -2.52 14.02 13.11
C ARG A 536 -3.21 13.37 11.91
N LEU A 537 -4.28 12.62 12.15
CA LEU A 537 -5.07 11.98 11.10
C LEU A 537 -6.55 12.09 11.42
N GLU A 538 -7.32 12.68 10.50
CA GLU A 538 -8.78 12.56 10.51
C GLU A 538 -9.22 11.30 9.78
N TYR A 539 -10.13 10.53 10.38
CA TYR A 539 -10.57 9.26 9.83
C TYR A 539 -12.04 8.94 10.16
N LYS A 540 -12.59 7.99 9.41
CA LYS A 540 -13.83 7.25 9.70
C LYS A 540 -13.56 5.75 9.58
N LEU A 541 -14.48 4.95 10.09
CA LEU A 541 -14.50 3.52 9.84
C LEU A 541 -15.54 3.22 8.77
N MET A 542 -15.16 2.46 7.74
CA MET A 542 -16.09 1.93 6.75
C MET A 542 -16.34 0.46 7.04
N LEU A 543 -17.59 0.12 7.33
CA LEU A 543 -18.04 -1.24 7.63
C LEU A 543 -18.59 -1.89 6.37
N ASP A 544 -18.09 -3.07 6.01
CA ASP A 544 -18.65 -3.91 4.94
C ASP A 544 -19.49 -5.03 5.54
N TYR A 545 -20.76 -5.10 5.15
CA TYR A 545 -21.71 -6.15 5.54
C TYR A 545 -21.83 -7.26 4.48
N GLY A 546 -21.11 -7.16 3.36
CA GLY A 546 -21.24 -7.99 2.17
C GLY A 546 -22.31 -7.49 1.20
N ASN A 547 -22.38 -8.10 0.00
CA ASN A 547 -23.37 -7.76 -1.03
C ASN A 547 -23.42 -6.27 -1.43
N GLN A 548 -22.25 -5.60 -1.46
CA GLN A 548 -22.12 -4.17 -1.75
C GLN A 548 -22.82 -3.25 -0.72
N GLN A 549 -23.04 -3.71 0.51
CA GLN A 549 -23.58 -2.90 1.59
C GLN A 549 -22.45 -2.35 2.46
N TYR A 550 -22.21 -1.05 2.36
CA TYR A 550 -21.19 -0.33 3.11
C TYR A 550 -21.81 0.74 4.01
N ARG A 551 -21.17 1.01 5.16
CA ARG A 551 -21.55 2.11 6.03
C ARG A 551 -20.33 2.82 6.59
N GLU A 552 -20.24 4.12 6.37
CA GLU A 552 -19.29 4.99 7.07
C GLU A 552 -19.81 5.36 8.46
N ILE A 553 -18.96 5.24 9.47
CA ILE A 553 -19.22 5.68 10.84
C ILE A 553 -18.01 6.42 11.41
N LEU A 554 -18.24 7.28 12.39
CA LEU A 554 -17.17 7.72 13.28
C LEU A 554 -16.67 6.52 14.09
N ASP A 555 -15.43 6.58 14.59
CA ASP A 555 -15.00 5.67 15.65
C ASP A 555 -15.97 5.81 16.83
N PRO A 556 -16.77 4.78 17.14
CA PRO A 556 -17.84 4.85 18.13
C PRO A 556 -17.31 4.97 19.56
N TYR A 557 -16.01 4.77 19.78
CA TYR A 557 -15.36 4.79 21.09
C TYR A 557 -14.47 6.01 21.28
N HIS A 558 -14.41 6.89 20.28
CA HIS A 558 -13.57 8.07 20.29
C HIS A 558 -14.33 9.35 20.65
N SER A 559 -13.77 10.15 21.54
CA SER A 559 -14.40 11.37 22.07
C SER A 559 -14.00 12.68 21.37
N HIS A 560 -12.98 12.68 20.50
CA HIS A 560 -12.49 13.91 19.87
C HIS A 560 -12.86 13.95 18.38
N TRP A 561 -13.65 14.94 17.97
CA TRP A 561 -14.04 15.06 16.57
C TRP A 561 -13.49 16.34 15.97
N ALA A 562 -13.07 16.25 14.72
CA ALA A 562 -12.85 17.41 13.88
C ALA A 562 -14.09 17.62 13.02
N TYR A 563 -14.59 18.84 13.01
CA TYR A 563 -15.72 19.22 12.17
C TYR A 563 -15.22 19.86 10.89
N GLY A 564 -15.93 19.58 9.81
CA GLY A 564 -15.74 20.23 8.53
C GLY A 564 -17.03 20.24 7.73
N PRO A 565 -17.02 20.80 6.50
CA PRO A 565 -18.20 20.95 5.66
C PRO A 565 -18.83 19.61 5.25
N PHE A 566 -18.08 18.50 5.33
CA PHE A 566 -18.53 17.14 5.00
C PHE A 566 -18.92 16.31 6.23
N GLY A 567 -19.19 16.99 7.35
CA GLY A 567 -19.52 16.37 8.62
C GLY A 567 -18.27 16.06 9.47
N PRO A 568 -18.49 15.53 10.68
CA PRO A 568 -17.42 15.22 11.60
C PRO A 568 -16.57 14.04 11.13
N LYS A 569 -15.33 13.99 11.63
CA LYS A 569 -14.42 12.85 11.54
C LYS A 569 -13.77 12.59 12.90
N SER A 570 -13.44 11.33 13.17
CA SER A 570 -12.64 10.95 14.33
C SER A 570 -11.19 11.40 14.13
N VAL A 571 -10.46 11.67 15.22
CA VAL A 571 -9.11 12.24 15.15
C VAL A 571 -8.11 11.36 15.88
N MET A 572 -7.04 11.01 15.19
CA MET A 572 -5.86 10.42 15.80
C MET A 572 -4.78 11.49 15.90
N VAL A 573 -4.13 11.58 17.06
CA VAL A 573 -2.96 12.43 17.28
C VAL A 573 -1.87 11.64 17.98
N THR A 574 -0.61 11.93 17.67
CA THR A 574 0.52 11.40 18.43
C THR A 574 0.71 12.18 19.75
N PRO A 575 1.38 11.62 20.76
CA PRO A 575 1.48 12.23 22.10
C PRO A 575 2.14 13.62 22.15
N ASP A 576 2.96 13.92 21.15
CA ASP A 576 3.71 15.16 20.96
C ASP A 576 2.98 16.19 20.07
N TYR A 577 1.86 15.82 19.44
CA TYR A 577 1.05 16.78 18.72
C TYR A 577 0.37 17.76 19.66
N ARG A 578 0.49 19.05 19.34
CA ARG A 578 -0.23 20.14 19.97
C ARG A 578 -0.80 21.01 18.86
N ARG A 579 -2.05 21.43 19.02
CA ARG A 579 -2.66 22.43 18.15
C ARG A 579 -1.85 23.73 18.24
N ALA A 580 -1.81 24.52 17.17
CA ALA A 580 -1.14 25.81 17.21
C ALA A 580 -1.71 26.69 18.34
N ALA A 581 -0.84 27.20 19.22
CA ALA A 581 -1.23 28.04 20.35
C ALA A 581 -2.02 29.29 19.91
N MET A 582 -1.71 29.81 18.71
CA MET A 582 -2.45 30.94 18.14
C MET A 582 -3.92 30.63 17.85
N ALA A 583 -4.32 29.36 17.76
CA ALA A 583 -5.72 28.96 17.60
C ALA A 583 -6.49 28.87 18.94
N GLU A 584 -5.81 29.05 20.08
CA GLU A 584 -6.45 29.04 21.40
C GLU A 584 -7.11 30.38 21.71
N TYR A 585 -8.37 30.33 22.14
CA TYR A 585 -9.13 31.53 22.47
C TYR A 585 -8.78 32.00 23.88
N HIS A 586 -8.43 33.28 24.02
CA HIS A 586 -8.17 33.92 25.29
C HIS A 586 -9.08 35.13 25.46
N GLU A 587 -9.99 35.08 26.44
CA GLU A 587 -10.97 36.14 26.69
C GLU A 587 -10.33 37.50 27.04
N THR A 588 -9.11 37.49 27.57
CA THR A 588 -8.39 38.71 27.97
C THR A 588 -7.61 39.36 26.83
N HIS A 589 -7.47 38.70 25.67
CA HIS A 589 -6.75 39.27 24.54
C HIS A 589 -7.64 40.30 23.82
N PRO A 590 -7.07 41.41 23.30
CA PRO A 590 -7.81 42.31 22.43
C PRO A 590 -8.33 41.57 21.20
N HIS A 591 -9.62 41.73 20.92
CA HIS A 591 -10.30 41.04 19.84
C HIS A 591 -10.65 42.00 18.71
N GLY A 592 -10.31 41.64 17.48
CA GLY A 592 -10.79 42.33 16.30
C GLY A 592 -12.29 42.12 16.07
N THR A 593 -12.86 42.89 15.16
CA THR A 593 -14.30 42.92 14.87
C THR A 593 -14.59 42.40 13.47
N LEU A 594 -15.74 41.75 13.28
CA LEU A 594 -16.23 41.29 11.98
C LEU A 594 -17.47 42.09 11.56
N GLU A 595 -17.46 42.62 10.35
CA GLU A 595 -18.61 43.27 9.70
C GLU A 595 -19.03 42.44 8.48
N GLU A 596 -20.31 42.08 8.37
CA GLU A 596 -20.83 41.46 7.16
C GLU A 596 -21.14 42.50 6.08
N VAL A 597 -20.62 42.28 4.88
CA VAL A 597 -20.83 43.16 3.72
C VAL A 597 -21.54 42.37 2.65
N ILE A 598 -22.71 42.86 2.22
CA ILE A 598 -23.52 42.29 1.14
C ILE A 598 -23.68 43.35 0.04
N PHE A 599 -23.47 42.96 -1.21
CA PHE A 599 -23.57 43.88 -2.34
C PHE A 599 -23.95 43.15 -3.65
N PRO A 600 -24.64 43.83 -4.57
CA PRO A 600 -24.84 43.32 -5.92
C PRO A 600 -23.53 43.37 -6.71
N SER A 601 -23.09 42.23 -7.24
CA SER A 601 -21.94 42.15 -8.13
C SER A 601 -22.36 42.40 -9.58
N ARG A 602 -21.74 43.39 -10.23
CA ARG A 602 -21.96 43.67 -11.65
C ARG A 602 -21.21 42.66 -12.51
N ILE A 603 -20.02 42.24 -12.06
CA ILE A 603 -19.21 41.25 -12.75
C ILE A 603 -19.89 39.88 -12.66
N MET A 604 -20.20 39.40 -11.47
CA MET A 604 -20.76 38.06 -11.28
C MET A 604 -22.24 37.97 -11.66
N GLY A 605 -22.99 39.07 -11.52
CA GLY A 605 -24.41 39.16 -11.92
C GLY A 605 -25.40 38.71 -10.84
N ASP A 606 -24.93 38.54 -9.61
CA ASP A 606 -25.69 38.05 -8.45
C ASP A 606 -25.29 38.81 -7.17
N GLN A 607 -25.96 38.51 -6.06
CA GLN A 607 -25.62 39.07 -4.75
C GLN A 607 -24.39 38.36 -4.18
N ARG A 608 -23.42 39.14 -3.73
CA ARG A 608 -22.17 38.67 -3.14
C ARG A 608 -22.03 39.15 -1.71
N GLN A 609 -21.30 38.37 -0.91
CA GLN A 609 -21.06 38.69 0.48
C GLN A 609 -19.66 38.28 0.92
N PHE A 610 -19.10 39.04 1.86
CA PHE A 610 -17.89 38.70 2.60
C PHE A 610 -17.98 39.26 4.03
N GLN A 611 -17.18 38.70 4.94
CA GLN A 611 -16.94 39.33 6.24
C GLN A 611 -15.64 40.13 6.22
N LEU A 612 -15.70 41.35 6.74
CA LEU A 612 -14.58 42.27 6.85
C LEU A 612 -14.10 42.30 8.30
N TYR A 613 -12.86 41.87 8.52
CA TYR A 613 -12.19 41.95 9.81
C TYR A 613 -11.37 43.22 9.94
N THR A 614 -11.51 43.88 11.07
CA THR A 614 -10.56 44.91 11.53
C THR A 614 -9.83 44.44 12.78
N PRO A 615 -8.52 44.75 12.88
CA PRO A 615 -7.71 44.37 14.03
C PRO A 615 -8.20 45.12 15.28
N PRO A 616 -7.86 44.64 16.49
CA PRO A 616 -8.06 45.43 17.70
C PRO A 616 -7.40 46.81 17.57
N ASP A 617 -8.03 47.83 18.13
CA ASP A 617 -7.56 49.23 18.10
C ASP A 617 -7.34 49.82 16.70
N TYR A 618 -8.09 49.35 15.70
CA TYR A 618 -8.05 49.88 14.33
C TYR A 618 -8.19 51.41 14.28
N GLN A 619 -7.26 52.07 13.57
CA GLN A 619 -7.20 53.52 13.41
C GLN A 619 -7.57 53.94 11.98
N PRO A 620 -8.68 54.67 11.77
CA PRO A 620 -9.15 55.03 10.42
C PRO A 620 -8.13 55.77 9.54
N ASP A 621 -7.21 56.55 10.12
CA ASP A 621 -6.24 57.36 9.38
C ASP A 621 -4.95 56.60 9.01
N THR A 622 -4.79 55.36 9.48
CA THR A 622 -3.62 54.53 9.17
C THR A 622 -3.95 53.55 8.03
N PRO A 623 -3.13 53.44 6.97
CA PRO A 623 -3.32 52.42 5.95
C PRO A 623 -2.88 51.03 6.46
N TYR A 624 -3.77 50.06 6.41
CA TYR A 624 -3.51 48.67 6.83
C TYR A 624 -3.28 47.73 5.63
N PRO A 625 -2.44 46.70 5.77
CA PRO A 625 -2.37 45.59 4.82
C PRO A 625 -3.70 44.84 4.72
N LEU A 626 -3.93 44.18 3.59
CA LEU A 626 -5.13 43.39 3.31
C LEU A 626 -4.78 41.91 3.12
N VAL A 627 -5.55 41.04 3.77
CA VAL A 627 -5.50 39.59 3.53
C VAL A 627 -6.86 39.09 3.06
N ILE A 628 -6.92 38.41 1.93
CA ILE A 628 -8.16 37.89 1.37
C ILE A 628 -8.16 36.37 1.48
N PHE A 629 -9.06 35.84 2.29
CA PHE A 629 -9.28 34.40 2.48
C PHE A 629 -10.43 33.92 1.60
N HIS A 630 -10.12 33.01 0.69
CA HIS A 630 -11.09 32.22 -0.07
C HIS A 630 -11.64 31.10 0.82
N ASP A 631 -12.92 30.74 0.66
CA ASP A 631 -13.68 29.95 1.64
C ASP A 631 -13.64 30.57 3.05
N GLY A 632 -13.69 31.89 3.14
CA GLY A 632 -13.40 32.62 4.37
C GLY A 632 -14.32 32.27 5.55
N TYR A 633 -15.58 31.93 5.28
CA TYR A 633 -16.51 31.47 6.33
C TYR A 633 -16.10 30.12 6.90
N ASP A 634 -15.59 29.20 6.08
CA ASP A 634 -15.10 27.91 6.53
C ASP A 634 -13.80 28.07 7.34
N TYR A 635 -12.91 28.97 6.94
CA TYR A 635 -11.73 29.31 7.75
C TYR A 635 -12.11 29.87 9.13
N LEU A 636 -13.10 30.75 9.19
CA LEU A 636 -13.60 31.27 10.47
C LEU A 636 -14.20 30.16 11.33
N GLN A 637 -14.96 29.25 10.72
CA GLN A 637 -15.69 28.20 11.43
C GLN A 637 -14.80 27.03 11.87
N PHE A 638 -13.88 26.58 11.01
CA PHE A 638 -13.15 25.31 11.21
C PHE A 638 -11.66 25.49 11.52
N SER A 639 -11.08 26.66 11.24
CA SER A 639 -9.64 26.94 11.46
C SER A 639 -9.36 27.97 12.55
N ALA A 640 -10.37 28.39 13.32
CA ALA A 640 -10.23 29.41 14.37
C ALA A 640 -9.53 30.69 13.87
N LEU A 641 -9.75 31.05 12.60
CA LEU A 641 -8.89 32.02 11.92
C LEU A 641 -8.94 33.42 12.54
N LYS A 642 -10.12 33.85 13.02
CA LYS A 642 -10.24 35.12 13.77
C LYS A 642 -9.33 35.13 14.99
N THR A 643 -9.37 34.06 15.79
CA THR A 643 -8.54 33.89 16.98
C THR A 643 -7.05 33.91 16.63
N ILE A 644 -6.68 33.25 15.53
CA ILE A 644 -5.29 33.27 15.02
C ILE A 644 -4.85 34.69 14.69
N LEU A 645 -5.68 35.48 13.99
CA LEU A 645 -5.36 36.88 13.68
C LEU A 645 -5.24 37.73 14.94
N ASP A 646 -6.23 37.64 15.85
CA ASP A 646 -6.23 38.38 17.13
C ASP A 646 -4.95 38.08 17.93
N ASN A 647 -4.60 36.81 18.08
CA ASN A 647 -3.43 36.38 18.84
C ASN A 647 -2.10 36.80 18.17
N LEU A 648 -1.96 36.62 16.85
CA LEU A 648 -0.76 37.03 16.13
C LEU A 648 -0.52 38.54 16.23
N ILE A 649 -1.59 39.34 16.22
CA ILE A 649 -1.53 40.79 16.37
C ILE A 649 -1.23 41.19 17.81
N HIS A 650 -1.91 40.56 18.78
CA HIS A 650 -1.70 40.80 20.20
C HIS A 650 -0.23 40.57 20.61
N TYR A 651 0.35 39.46 20.16
CA TYR A 651 1.76 39.14 20.39
C TYR A 651 2.74 39.86 19.46
N GLN A 652 2.26 40.77 18.59
CA GLN A 652 3.05 41.56 17.65
C GLN A 652 3.89 40.71 16.68
N LEU A 653 3.47 39.48 16.43
CA LEU A 653 4.13 38.53 15.53
C LEU A 653 3.90 38.87 14.06
N ILE A 654 2.80 39.59 13.77
CA ILE A 654 2.53 40.23 12.49
C ILE A 654 2.12 41.68 12.73
N ARG A 655 2.35 42.55 11.75
CA ARG A 655 1.72 43.88 11.75
C ARG A 655 0.19 43.73 11.70
N PRO A 656 -0.59 44.62 12.35
CA PRO A 656 -2.06 44.61 12.25
C PRO A 656 -2.53 44.60 10.79
N VAL A 657 -3.52 43.77 10.47
CA VAL A 657 -4.07 43.62 9.10
C VAL A 657 -5.58 43.75 9.08
N VAL A 658 -6.13 44.23 7.96
CA VAL A 658 -7.54 44.07 7.60
C VAL A 658 -7.68 42.76 6.83
N ALA A 659 -8.75 41.99 7.09
CA ALA A 659 -8.98 40.75 6.36
C ALA A 659 -10.38 40.67 5.73
N VAL A 660 -10.46 40.08 4.54
CA VAL A 660 -11.71 39.78 3.84
C VAL A 660 -11.90 38.27 3.81
N PHE A 661 -13.03 37.80 4.33
CA PHE A 661 -13.44 36.41 4.29
C PHE A 661 -14.50 36.22 3.20
N SER A 662 -14.05 35.87 2.00
CA SER A 662 -14.89 35.74 0.82
C SER A 662 -15.64 34.40 0.81
N LYS A 663 -16.92 34.43 0.42
CA LYS A 663 -17.74 33.22 0.24
C LYS A 663 -18.03 33.02 -1.25
N PRO A 664 -17.64 31.87 -1.84
CA PRO A 664 -18.01 31.57 -3.22
C PRO A 664 -19.49 31.17 -3.31
N VAL A 665 -20.10 31.41 -4.47
CA VAL A 665 -21.46 30.89 -4.79
C VAL A 665 -21.33 29.59 -5.56
N HIS A 666 -20.51 29.59 -6.62
CA HIS A 666 -20.22 28.42 -7.45
C HIS A 666 -18.73 28.04 -7.33
N ARG A 667 -18.34 27.55 -6.14
CA ARG A 667 -16.93 27.31 -5.74
C ARG A 667 -16.06 26.64 -6.80
N PHE A 668 -16.51 25.52 -7.40
CA PHE A 668 -15.73 24.79 -8.41
C PHE A 668 -15.47 25.61 -9.67
N GLU A 669 -16.47 26.37 -10.13
CA GLU A 669 -16.34 27.21 -11.32
C GLU A 669 -15.51 28.46 -11.02
N GLU A 670 -15.77 29.11 -9.89
CA GLU A 670 -15.16 30.36 -9.47
C GLU A 670 -13.66 30.18 -9.16
N TYR A 671 -13.29 29.09 -8.47
CA TYR A 671 -11.90 28.87 -8.06
C TYR A 671 -11.06 28.11 -9.11
N GLY A 672 -11.71 27.56 -10.15
CA GLY A 672 -11.05 26.82 -11.22
C GLY A 672 -10.40 27.73 -12.26
N ALA A 673 -9.47 28.60 -11.84
CA ALA A 673 -8.73 29.55 -12.68
C ALA A 673 -9.65 30.37 -13.60
N ASN A 674 -10.64 31.04 -13.01
CA ASN A 674 -11.68 31.76 -13.74
C ASN A 674 -11.36 33.26 -13.86
N PRO A 675 -11.14 33.79 -15.09
CA PRO A 675 -10.84 35.21 -15.30
C PRO A 675 -11.92 36.14 -14.75
N LYS A 676 -13.20 35.75 -14.86
CA LYS A 676 -14.33 36.55 -14.39
C LYS A 676 -14.32 36.70 -12.87
N TYR A 677 -14.01 35.62 -12.16
CA TYR A 677 -13.86 35.67 -10.70
C TYR A 677 -12.62 36.49 -10.30
N ALA A 678 -11.53 36.38 -11.05
CA ALA A 678 -10.32 37.17 -10.78
C ALA A 678 -10.57 38.67 -10.91
N GLN A 679 -11.28 39.09 -11.96
CA GLN A 679 -11.74 40.48 -12.13
C GLN A 679 -12.66 40.93 -10.99
N PHE A 680 -13.63 40.09 -10.60
CA PHE A 680 -14.55 40.35 -9.49
C PHE A 680 -13.81 40.65 -8.17
N MET A 681 -12.78 39.86 -7.84
CA MET A 681 -12.02 40.06 -6.61
C MET A 681 -11.32 41.42 -6.58
N VAL A 682 -10.74 41.85 -7.70
CA VAL A 682 -9.97 43.10 -7.77
C VAL A 682 -10.87 44.33 -7.87
N GLU A 683 -11.83 44.30 -8.80
CA GLU A 683 -12.63 45.48 -9.13
C GLU A 683 -13.81 45.71 -8.17
N GLU A 684 -14.32 44.67 -7.50
CA GLU A 684 -15.48 44.79 -6.63
C GLU A 684 -15.15 44.47 -5.16
N VAL A 685 -14.55 43.33 -4.86
CA VAL A 685 -14.30 42.93 -3.46
C VAL A 685 -13.29 43.85 -2.78
N ILE A 686 -12.10 44.06 -3.37
CA ILE A 686 -11.09 44.98 -2.84
C ILE A 686 -11.62 46.42 -2.82
N ALA A 687 -12.37 46.83 -3.85
CA ALA A 687 -12.95 48.17 -3.92
C ALA A 687 -13.96 48.41 -2.78
N HIS A 688 -14.85 47.46 -2.50
CA HIS A 688 -15.80 47.56 -1.39
C HIS A 688 -15.13 47.51 -0.02
N ALA A 689 -14.02 46.79 0.12
CA ALA A 689 -13.21 46.82 1.33
C ALA A 689 -12.55 48.21 1.53
N ARG A 690 -11.97 48.78 0.48
CA ARG A 690 -11.34 50.14 0.49
C ARG A 690 -12.32 51.28 0.75
N GLN A 691 -13.57 51.13 0.32
CA GLN A 691 -14.62 52.11 0.66
C GLN A 691 -14.94 52.15 2.16
N ARG A 692 -14.66 51.06 2.89
CA ARG A 692 -15.04 50.88 4.29
C ARG A 692 -13.87 51.01 5.26
N ARG A 693 -12.66 50.67 4.82
CA ARG A 693 -11.44 50.65 5.64
C ARG A 693 -10.26 51.22 4.86
N ASN A 694 -9.36 51.88 5.57
CA ASN A 694 -8.14 52.46 5.04
C ASN A 694 -7.12 51.34 4.78
N ILE A 695 -7.15 50.82 3.56
CA ILE A 695 -6.32 49.70 3.12
C ILE A 695 -5.21 50.24 2.22
N SER A 696 -3.99 49.76 2.44
CA SER A 696 -2.82 50.11 1.64
C SER A 696 -3.06 49.90 0.13
N SER A 697 -2.51 50.80 -0.67
CA SER A 697 -2.47 50.68 -2.12
C SER A 697 -1.23 49.94 -2.63
N ASN A 698 -0.27 49.62 -1.76
CA ASN A 698 0.96 48.95 -2.15
C ASN A 698 0.73 47.44 -2.36
N PRO A 699 1.11 46.85 -3.50
CA PRO A 699 0.86 45.43 -3.77
C PRO A 699 1.48 44.49 -2.74
N VAL A 700 2.67 44.82 -2.20
CA VAL A 700 3.34 44.01 -1.16
C VAL A 700 2.55 43.93 0.16
N ASP A 701 1.53 44.77 0.32
CA ASP A 701 0.63 44.78 1.47
C ASP A 701 -0.67 44.00 1.24
N ILE A 702 -0.86 43.41 0.05
CA ILE A 702 -2.09 42.68 -0.31
C ILE A 702 -1.75 41.22 -0.54
N CYS A 703 -2.34 40.35 0.28
CA CYS A 703 -2.15 38.90 0.23
C CYS A 703 -3.45 38.16 -0.06
N THR A 704 -3.36 37.11 -0.87
CA THR A 704 -4.47 36.18 -1.12
C THR A 704 -4.17 34.80 -0.55
N VAL A 705 -5.16 34.19 0.12
CA VAL A 705 -5.04 32.97 0.90
C VAL A 705 -6.17 32.00 0.56
N GLY A 706 -5.84 30.73 0.37
CA GLY A 706 -6.88 29.72 0.16
C GLY A 706 -6.36 28.29 0.25
N ALA A 707 -7.29 27.37 0.52
CA ALA A 707 -7.04 25.94 0.64
C ALA A 707 -7.63 25.15 -0.54
N SER A 708 -6.96 24.09 -0.99
CA SER A 708 -7.45 23.23 -2.08
C SER A 708 -7.61 24.03 -3.39
N LEU A 709 -8.80 24.07 -3.99
CA LEU A 709 -9.13 25.00 -5.07
C LEU A 709 -8.92 26.49 -4.69
N GLY A 710 -9.09 26.83 -3.42
CA GLY A 710 -8.72 28.14 -2.88
C GLY A 710 -7.25 28.49 -3.12
N GLY A 711 -6.35 27.49 -3.01
CA GLY A 711 -4.93 27.68 -3.31
C GLY A 711 -4.66 27.92 -4.80
N VAL A 712 -5.44 27.28 -5.68
CA VAL A 712 -5.39 27.52 -7.14
C VAL A 712 -5.79 28.95 -7.45
N VAL A 713 -6.94 29.42 -6.93
CA VAL A 713 -7.40 30.78 -7.22
C VAL A 713 -6.50 31.85 -6.59
N SER A 714 -5.90 31.60 -5.43
CA SER A 714 -4.89 32.49 -4.84
C SER A 714 -3.70 32.69 -5.76
N LEU A 715 -3.12 31.60 -6.27
CA LEU A 715 -1.99 31.69 -7.18
C LEU A 715 -2.38 32.28 -8.55
N TYR A 716 -3.58 31.96 -9.02
CA TYR A 716 -4.14 32.51 -10.26
C TYR A 716 -4.38 34.02 -10.18
N LEU A 717 -4.91 34.52 -9.06
CA LEU A 717 -5.08 35.96 -8.82
C LEU A 717 -3.76 36.71 -8.88
N PHE A 718 -2.72 36.14 -8.27
CA PHE A 718 -1.36 36.68 -8.34
C PHE A 718 -0.82 36.70 -9.78
N ASP A 719 -0.97 35.61 -10.52
CA ASP A 719 -0.51 35.50 -11.91
C ASP A 719 -1.21 36.50 -12.84
N GLN A 720 -2.52 36.71 -12.67
CA GLN A 720 -3.31 37.61 -13.51
C GLN A 720 -3.22 39.08 -13.09
N TYR A 721 -2.99 39.36 -11.81
CA TYR A 721 -2.93 40.71 -11.25
C TYR A 721 -1.69 40.89 -10.35
N PRO A 722 -0.47 40.74 -10.89
CA PRO A 722 0.77 40.85 -10.10
C PRO A 722 0.97 42.26 -9.52
N ASP A 723 0.41 43.29 -10.16
CA ASP A 723 0.43 44.68 -9.67
C ASP A 723 -0.60 44.95 -8.55
N VAL A 724 -1.36 43.94 -8.12
CA VAL A 724 -2.31 44.04 -7.02
C VAL A 724 -1.88 43.16 -5.85
N PHE A 725 -1.44 41.92 -6.12
CA PHE A 725 -1.09 40.95 -5.08
C PHE A 725 0.42 40.79 -4.95
N GLY A 726 0.96 41.09 -3.78
CA GLY A 726 2.36 40.86 -3.42
C GLY A 726 2.58 39.72 -2.43
N GLY A 727 1.50 39.12 -1.92
CA GLY A 727 1.56 37.93 -1.07
C GLY A 727 0.61 36.82 -1.54
N VAL A 728 1.07 35.57 -1.48
CA VAL A 728 0.22 34.39 -1.73
C VAL A 728 0.43 33.38 -0.62
N ILE A 729 -0.65 32.83 -0.07
CA ILE A 729 -0.62 31.62 0.75
C ILE A 729 -1.55 30.59 0.11
N ALA A 730 -0.99 29.51 -0.42
CA ALA A 730 -1.77 28.41 -1.00
C ALA A 730 -1.56 27.14 -0.17
N GLN A 731 -2.65 26.64 0.42
CA GLN A 731 -2.66 25.46 1.28
C GLN A 731 -3.23 24.26 0.53
N SER A 732 -2.49 23.17 0.43
CA SER A 732 -2.86 21.92 -0.24
C SER A 732 -3.46 22.18 -1.63
N GLY A 733 -2.78 23.01 -2.43
CA GLY A 733 -3.32 23.52 -3.69
C GLY A 733 -3.63 22.40 -4.67
N SER A 734 -4.83 22.42 -5.27
CA SER A 734 -5.24 21.44 -6.29
C SER A 734 -4.64 21.76 -7.65
N PHE A 735 -3.30 21.83 -7.72
CA PHE A 735 -2.52 22.18 -8.92
C PHE A 735 -2.50 21.04 -9.95
N PHE A 736 -3.67 20.60 -10.40
CA PHE A 736 -3.81 19.49 -11.33
C PHE A 736 -3.04 19.76 -12.63
N MET A 737 -2.32 18.75 -13.11
CA MET A 737 -1.44 18.80 -14.27
C MET A 737 -1.64 17.55 -15.14
N ASN A 738 -1.31 17.62 -16.44
CA ASN A 738 -1.42 16.47 -17.34
C ASN A 738 -0.20 15.54 -17.23
N GLN A 739 -0.08 14.84 -16.08
CA GLN A 739 0.98 13.85 -15.80
C GLN A 739 0.39 12.50 -15.36
N GLU A 740 1.22 11.45 -15.31
CA GLU A 740 0.84 10.12 -14.83
C GLU A 740 0.18 10.22 -13.44
N GLY A 741 -1.00 9.61 -13.27
CA GLY A 741 -1.83 9.68 -12.04
C GLY A 741 -2.93 10.76 -12.03
N PHE A 742 -2.82 11.81 -12.86
CA PHE A 742 -3.83 12.89 -12.93
C PHE A 742 -4.33 13.19 -14.36
N GLY A 743 -4.10 12.29 -15.33
CA GLY A 743 -4.53 12.49 -16.72
C GLY A 743 -6.03 12.77 -16.90
N TRP A 744 -6.88 12.27 -15.99
CA TRP A 744 -8.32 12.58 -15.96
C TRP A 744 -8.63 14.07 -15.75
N ALA A 745 -7.71 14.82 -15.12
CA ALA A 745 -7.94 16.21 -14.77
C ALA A 745 -7.99 17.12 -16.00
N LYS A 746 -7.39 16.72 -17.12
CA LYS A 746 -7.46 17.44 -18.39
C LYS A 746 -8.91 17.60 -18.88
N ASP A 747 -9.72 16.57 -18.73
CA ASP A 747 -11.11 16.59 -19.17
C ASP A 747 -12.04 17.23 -18.12
N ARG A 748 -11.76 17.02 -16.83
CA ARG A 748 -12.61 17.50 -15.73
C ARG A 748 -12.32 18.94 -15.28
N ALA A 749 -11.08 19.39 -15.39
CA ALA A 749 -10.63 20.70 -14.92
C ALA A 749 -9.62 21.37 -15.89
N PRO A 750 -9.95 21.51 -17.19
CA PRO A 750 -9.02 21.98 -18.21
C PRO A 750 -8.45 23.38 -17.94
N ARG A 751 -9.21 24.29 -17.31
CA ARG A 751 -8.71 25.63 -16.96
C ARG A 751 -7.59 25.59 -15.92
N ILE A 752 -7.72 24.72 -14.92
CA ILE A 752 -6.70 24.54 -13.88
C ILE A 752 -5.44 23.97 -14.50
N VAL A 753 -5.57 22.89 -15.28
CA VAL A 753 -4.43 22.26 -15.96
C VAL A 753 -3.71 23.26 -16.87
N ASN A 754 -4.47 23.99 -17.70
CA ASN A 754 -3.89 25.00 -18.59
C ASN A 754 -3.20 26.12 -17.82
N PHE A 755 -3.75 26.57 -16.69
CA PHE A 755 -3.13 27.58 -15.84
C PHE A 755 -1.82 27.06 -15.24
N VAL A 756 -1.85 25.91 -14.57
CA VAL A 756 -0.68 25.33 -13.89
C VAL A 756 0.46 25.06 -14.88
N GLU A 757 0.15 24.52 -16.06
CA GLU A 757 1.16 24.25 -17.10
C GLU A 757 1.74 25.52 -17.73
N ARG A 758 0.95 26.59 -17.80
CA ARG A 758 1.37 27.89 -18.37
C ARG A 758 1.88 28.86 -17.31
N PHE A 759 1.93 28.47 -16.05
CA PHE A 759 2.47 29.31 -15.00
C PHE A 759 3.94 29.61 -15.33
N THR A 760 4.21 30.88 -15.64
CA THR A 760 5.49 31.39 -16.15
C THR A 760 5.91 32.64 -15.39
N VAL A 761 7.19 33.03 -15.50
CA VAL A 761 7.67 34.30 -14.97
C VAL A 761 6.99 35.45 -15.73
N THR A 762 6.00 36.08 -15.13
CA THR A 762 5.70 37.48 -15.43
C THR A 762 6.54 38.30 -14.46
N PRO A 763 7.48 39.17 -14.91
CA PRO A 763 8.30 39.94 -13.98
C PRO A 763 7.37 40.79 -13.11
N PRO A 764 7.25 40.50 -11.80
CA PRO A 764 6.47 41.33 -10.92
C PRO A 764 7.23 42.65 -10.73
N GLN A 765 6.51 43.77 -10.61
CA GLN A 765 7.14 45.07 -10.33
C GLN A 765 7.77 45.15 -8.91
N HIS A 766 7.53 44.13 -8.10
CA HIS A 766 8.00 43.96 -6.73
C HIS A 766 8.47 42.51 -6.52
N ASP A 767 9.12 42.20 -5.39
CA ASP A 767 9.49 40.83 -5.01
C ASP A 767 8.33 40.18 -4.22
N PRO A 768 7.50 39.31 -4.85
CA PRO A 768 6.35 38.73 -4.20
C PRO A 768 6.76 37.65 -3.21
N LYS A 769 6.02 37.53 -2.11
CA LYS A 769 6.19 36.45 -1.14
C LYS A 769 5.16 35.37 -1.34
N ILE A 770 5.60 34.15 -1.66
CA ILE A 770 4.70 33.01 -1.88
C ILE A 770 4.92 31.96 -0.79
N VAL A 771 3.87 31.54 -0.11
CA VAL A 771 3.92 30.43 0.86
C VAL A 771 3.03 29.30 0.35
N LEU A 772 3.62 28.15 0.13
CA LEU A 772 2.92 26.91 -0.16
C LEU A 772 2.93 26.05 1.11
N THR A 773 1.80 25.45 1.46
CA THR A 773 1.73 24.48 2.56
C THR A 773 1.02 23.21 2.12
N CYS A 774 1.41 22.01 2.57
CA CYS A 774 0.69 20.78 2.22
C CYS A 774 0.77 19.71 3.31
N GLY A 775 -0.30 18.94 3.49
CA GLY A 775 -0.30 17.75 4.33
C GLY A 775 0.44 16.60 3.65
N ARG A 776 1.26 15.85 4.40
CA ARG A 776 2.00 14.69 3.88
C ARG A 776 1.12 13.46 3.69
N PHE A 777 -0.02 13.41 4.36
CA PHE A 777 -0.96 12.29 4.31
C PHE A 777 -2.03 12.46 3.23
N GLU A 778 -1.88 13.36 2.26
CA GLU A 778 -2.86 13.57 1.19
C GLU A 778 -2.23 13.37 -0.19
N GLY A 779 -3.04 12.93 -1.16
CA GLY A 779 -2.59 12.68 -2.53
C GLY A 779 -2.11 13.92 -3.30
N LEU A 780 -2.44 15.13 -2.83
CA LEU A 780 -1.99 16.38 -3.47
C LEU A 780 -0.54 16.74 -3.13
N ILE A 781 0.13 16.00 -2.23
CA ILE A 781 1.50 16.28 -1.81
C ILE A 781 2.47 16.31 -2.99
N TYR A 782 2.30 15.39 -3.95
CA TYR A 782 3.17 15.32 -5.13
C TYR A 782 3.05 16.57 -5.99
N ILE A 783 1.82 16.98 -6.34
CA ILE A 783 1.61 18.15 -7.21
C ILE A 783 1.99 19.47 -6.52
N ASN A 784 1.89 19.56 -5.19
CA ASN A 784 2.35 20.75 -4.44
C ASN A 784 3.89 20.85 -4.42
N ARG A 785 4.60 19.72 -4.32
CA ARG A 785 6.07 19.67 -4.48
C ARG A 785 6.50 20.09 -5.89
N VAL A 786 5.83 19.59 -6.93
CA VAL A 786 6.09 20.01 -8.32
C VAL A 786 5.83 21.50 -8.51
N MET A 787 4.77 22.05 -7.91
CA MET A 787 4.52 23.49 -7.96
C MET A 787 5.60 24.30 -7.23
N ALA A 788 6.09 23.82 -6.08
CA ALA A 788 7.21 24.42 -5.36
C ALA A 788 8.50 24.43 -6.20
N GLU A 789 8.86 23.30 -6.83
CA GLU A 789 9.98 23.21 -7.77
C GLU A 789 9.79 24.15 -8.97
N ARG A 790 8.56 24.31 -9.45
CA ARG A 790 8.25 25.27 -10.51
C ARG A 790 8.49 26.71 -10.07
N LEU A 791 8.10 27.08 -8.85
CA LEU A 791 8.39 28.41 -8.30
C LEU A 791 9.90 28.66 -8.17
N ASP A 792 10.65 27.64 -7.76
CA ASP A 792 12.12 27.68 -7.67
C ASP A 792 12.78 27.93 -9.04
N GLN A 793 12.41 27.14 -10.06
CA GLN A 793 12.90 27.30 -11.42
C GLN A 793 12.58 28.66 -12.03
N LEU A 794 11.49 29.27 -11.59
CA LEU A 794 11.04 30.60 -12.02
C LEU A 794 11.69 31.74 -11.21
N GLY A 795 12.49 31.42 -10.18
CA GLY A 795 13.22 32.38 -9.36
C GLY A 795 12.37 33.16 -8.37
N TYR A 796 11.20 32.64 -7.98
CA TYR A 796 10.33 33.30 -7.00
C TYR A 796 10.88 33.18 -5.58
N ASN A 797 10.68 34.22 -4.77
CA ASN A 797 10.86 34.15 -3.32
C ASN A 797 9.69 33.39 -2.67
N TYR A 798 9.87 32.08 -2.50
CA TYR A 798 8.83 31.21 -1.97
C TYR A 798 9.29 30.37 -0.77
N ARG A 799 8.32 30.00 0.07
CA ARG A 799 8.49 29.06 1.17
C ARG A 799 7.52 27.91 1.01
N TYR A 800 8.02 26.68 1.07
CA TYR A 800 7.20 25.47 1.08
C TYR A 800 7.30 24.74 2.42
N ILE A 801 6.14 24.42 3.00
CA ILE A 801 5.99 23.90 4.36
C ILE A 801 5.11 22.66 4.36
N GLU A 802 5.61 21.55 4.89
CA GLU A 802 4.83 20.32 5.04
C GLU A 802 4.51 20.02 6.51
N ASN A 803 3.35 19.42 6.77
CA ASN A 803 3.01 18.84 8.08
C ASN A 803 2.57 17.38 7.97
N ASN A 804 2.71 16.63 9.07
CA ASN A 804 2.22 15.25 9.18
C ASN A 804 0.70 15.23 9.47
N ASP A 805 -0.09 15.84 8.57
CA ASP A 805 -1.55 15.81 8.53
C ASP A 805 -2.00 15.53 7.07
N GLY A 806 -3.30 15.39 6.86
CA GLY A 806 -3.93 15.27 5.55
C GLY A 806 -4.56 16.57 5.04
N HIS A 807 -5.53 16.40 4.14
CA HIS A 807 -6.31 17.49 3.56
C HIS A 807 -7.39 18.01 4.54
N THR A 808 -6.98 18.70 5.61
CA THR A 808 -7.86 19.03 6.76
C THR A 808 -7.79 20.51 7.17
N TRP A 809 -8.93 21.05 7.65
CA TRP A 809 -9.04 22.43 8.13
C TRP A 809 -8.17 22.72 9.35
N VAL A 810 -7.97 21.72 10.22
CA VAL A 810 -7.09 21.85 11.38
C VAL A 810 -5.62 21.81 10.95
N GLY A 811 -5.24 20.97 9.99
CA GLY A 811 -3.89 21.00 9.40
C GLY A 811 -3.57 22.35 8.78
N TRP A 812 -4.52 22.95 8.04
CA TRP A 812 -4.39 24.30 7.51
C TRP A 812 -4.34 25.37 8.60
N SER A 813 -5.13 25.21 9.66
CA SER A 813 -5.12 26.07 10.86
C SER A 813 -3.76 26.08 11.55
N ASP A 814 -3.12 24.92 11.69
CA ASP A 814 -1.85 24.79 12.40
C ASP A 814 -0.68 25.46 11.65
N LEU A 815 -0.73 25.48 10.32
CA LEU A 815 0.29 26.12 9.48
C LEU A 815 0.03 27.62 9.22
N MET A 816 -1.19 28.10 9.46
CA MET A 816 -1.57 29.49 9.20
C MET A 816 -0.73 30.54 9.95
N PRO A 817 -0.40 30.38 11.25
CA PRO A 817 0.46 31.32 11.96
C PRO A 817 1.82 31.51 11.29
N THR A 818 2.45 30.40 10.90
CA THR A 818 3.74 30.44 10.21
C THR A 818 3.60 31.10 8.84
N ALA A 819 2.57 30.77 8.07
CA ALA A 819 2.34 31.35 6.75
C ALA A 819 2.14 32.87 6.81
N LEU A 820 1.24 33.35 7.68
CA LEU A 820 0.96 34.79 7.83
C LEU A 820 2.19 35.57 8.30
N ARG A 821 3.03 34.99 9.15
CA ARG A 821 4.29 35.63 9.60
C ARG A 821 5.32 35.75 8.50
N ASN A 822 5.41 34.80 7.58
CA ASN A 822 6.32 34.93 6.43
C ASN A 822 5.92 36.12 5.54
N ILE A 823 4.62 36.40 5.41
CA ILE A 823 4.11 37.53 4.66
C ILE A 823 4.25 38.84 5.45
N PHE A 824 3.72 38.90 6.68
CA PHE A 824 3.45 40.12 7.45
C PHE A 824 4.28 40.28 8.74
N GLY A 825 5.29 39.44 8.97
CA GLY A 825 6.11 39.46 10.20
C GLY A 825 6.88 40.76 10.40
N THR A 826 7.09 41.14 11.66
CA THR A 826 7.89 42.30 12.09
C THR A 826 9.34 41.89 12.36
N LEU A 827 10.31 42.76 12.07
CA LEU A 827 11.76 42.48 12.19
C LEU A 827 12.27 42.36 13.66
N THR A 828 11.41 42.57 14.66
CA THR A 828 11.81 42.89 16.04
C THR A 828 11.77 41.76 17.07
N THR A 829 11.27 40.56 16.76
CA THR A 829 11.21 39.49 17.77
C THR A 829 12.34 38.48 17.63
N ALA A 830 13.19 38.43 18.66
CA ALA A 830 14.14 37.34 18.90
C ALA A 830 13.43 35.98 18.78
N THR A 831 14.07 35.07 18.08
CA THR A 831 13.61 33.77 17.58
C THR A 831 13.31 32.72 18.65
N GLY A 832 13.04 33.12 19.91
CA GLY A 832 13.07 32.23 21.10
C GLY A 832 11.75 31.60 21.55
N ASP A 833 10.59 32.23 21.32
CA ASP A 833 9.35 31.85 22.04
C ASP A 833 8.21 31.39 21.11
N LEU A 834 8.46 30.42 20.23
CA LEU A 834 7.40 29.86 19.38
C LEU A 834 7.25 28.37 19.63
N ILE A 835 6.14 28.01 20.28
CA ILE A 835 5.56 26.68 20.20
C ILE A 835 4.95 26.54 18.80
N THR A 836 5.79 26.31 17.79
CA THR A 836 5.37 25.68 16.53
C THR A 836 4.99 24.23 16.83
N PRO A 837 3.84 23.72 16.38
CA PRO A 837 3.58 22.28 16.39
C PRO A 837 4.79 21.59 15.77
N ALA A 838 5.42 20.67 16.49
CA ALA A 838 6.67 20.06 16.06
C ALA A 838 6.44 19.26 14.74
N GLY A 839 7.49 18.90 13.99
CA GLY A 839 7.36 18.13 12.73
C GLY A 839 7.22 18.93 11.44
N ILE A 840 7.37 20.26 11.46
CA ILE A 840 7.48 21.08 10.26
C ILE A 840 8.84 20.86 9.59
N ILE A 841 8.85 20.39 8.34
CA ILE A 841 10.03 20.38 7.46
C ILE A 841 9.89 21.56 6.49
N SER A 842 10.81 22.54 6.59
CA SER A 842 10.90 23.67 5.68
C SER A 842 11.94 23.34 4.61
N LEU A 843 11.57 23.40 3.33
CA LEU A 843 12.42 22.90 2.23
C LEU A 843 13.32 23.95 1.55
N ASN A 844 13.31 25.22 1.98
CA ASN A 844 14.25 26.23 1.49
C ASN A 844 15.19 26.77 2.58
N SER A 845 16.46 26.85 2.18
CA SER A 845 17.67 27.20 2.95
C SER A 845 17.68 28.64 3.47
N GLU A 846 18.31 28.82 4.64
CA GLU A 846 18.47 30.07 5.41
C GLU A 846 17.29 30.45 6.32
N VAL A 847 17.17 29.74 7.44
CA VAL A 847 17.21 30.29 8.82
C VAL A 847 17.11 29.06 9.74
N GLN A 848 18.21 28.73 10.43
CA GLN A 848 18.19 27.80 11.56
C GLN A 848 17.22 28.36 12.62
N LEU A 849 16.14 27.63 12.90
CA LEU A 849 15.37 27.86 14.14
C LEU A 849 16.23 27.35 15.31
N PRO A 850 16.51 28.16 16.35
CA PRO A 850 17.23 27.68 17.51
C PRO A 850 16.40 26.60 18.22
N MET A 851 17.05 25.50 18.62
CA MET A 851 16.46 24.50 19.49
C MET A 851 16.06 25.15 20.82
N VAL A 852 14.76 25.10 21.15
CA VAL A 852 14.26 25.42 22.49
C VAL A 852 14.69 24.29 23.43
N GLN A 853 15.58 24.59 24.38
CA GLN A 853 15.87 23.73 25.52
C GLN A 853 14.68 23.77 26.49
N PHE A 854 14.06 22.62 26.74
CA PHE A 854 13.09 22.48 27.83
C PHE A 854 13.85 22.39 29.17
N HIS A 855 13.55 23.31 30.09
CA HIS A 855 13.81 23.16 31.52
C HIS A 855 12.58 22.61 32.23
#